data_AF-A0A9D6QJC0-F1
#
_entry.id   AF-A0A9D6QJC0-F1
#
_cell.length_a   1.000
_cell.length_b   1.000
_cell.length_c   1.000
_cell.angle_alpha   90.00
_cell.angle_beta   90.00
_cell.angle_gamma   90.00
#
_symmetry.space_group_name_H-M   'P 1'
#
loop_
_entity.id
_entity.type
_entity.pdbx_description
1 polymer ?
#
loop_
_entity_poly.entity_id
_entity_poly.type
_entity_poly.pdbx_seq_one_letter_code
_entity_poly.pdbx_strand_id
1 'polypeptide(L)'
;MSQRAFTLTLFLCLLQMQVCLAQERKKAVKKESYKSLQSRSSVNQATQLLKEADNLKVNDPSSALDKVQEALAMSIAQKDAFSEGKSYVLLGEINEGIQEWKLALENYTRAHEKLGEENADSEQYKKALEGLGAMNLKLGIYNEALKYFQESLSLDLSRSERLDRQLDISETYYQMGNYDQALKVLNESPRSKVVDQSYDTRVENQKAKIYARQNNLNLTRQAYQNSLNSAAGQKLEPKAVQSLQDTKEDIASVLNEEKKYDDEINVRQQAIKFNLENKNAVEVTKDKVAIGQTLEKKGESEAALKETEEAVTIADTISNAKEQAKAYLALADLYQKNGRTQNALATYRKYAAAVNRSEKQNEIRLTEKSELIKKQKDIEELTSSVSIGQRDYALEQQTVSRQRLIIYGLLGIIAIIGVTSFFIYKNAMASKRANQLLALKSLRSQMNPHFIFNALNSVNHFIATQDERAANQFLSEFSQLMRLVLENSQQDFISLQKEQEILSLYLKLEHYRFRDKFDYEINLDPSLNAESIEVPPMLIQPYLENAVWHGLRYKETKGKLSLRISKQDHNLVAEVCDDGIGRKRSAELKTENQKKHFSMGLKNIGERLVIINKMYKANYHVSVEDPKVGTGTEVKIYMPLRNHLN
;
A
#
# COMPACT_ATOMS: atom_id res chain seq x y z
N MET A 1 34.95 -35.14 -3.38
CA MET A 1 33.62 -34.79 -3.94
C MET A 1 33.04 -33.46 -3.43
N SER A 2 33.58 -32.79 -2.40
CA SER A 2 32.95 -31.58 -1.83
C SER A 2 33.23 -30.25 -2.54
N GLN A 3 34.41 -30.07 -3.17
CA GLN A 3 34.75 -28.79 -3.84
C GLN A 3 33.95 -28.54 -5.13
N ARG A 4 33.71 -29.58 -5.94
CA ARG A 4 32.91 -29.46 -7.17
C ARG A 4 31.43 -29.20 -6.89
N ALA A 5 30.91 -29.70 -5.77
CA ALA A 5 29.53 -29.41 -5.36
C ALA A 5 29.40 -27.94 -4.94
N PHE A 6 30.35 -27.42 -4.17
CA PHE A 6 30.32 -26.04 -3.67
C PHE A 6 30.45 -24.99 -4.79
N THR A 7 31.32 -25.23 -5.78
CA THR A 7 31.43 -24.34 -6.95
C THR A 7 30.19 -24.38 -7.84
N LEU A 8 29.57 -25.55 -8.00
CA LEU A 8 28.32 -25.67 -8.74
C LEU A 8 27.17 -24.93 -8.06
N THR A 9 27.06 -25.02 -6.73
CA THR A 9 26.04 -24.29 -5.94
C THR A 9 26.26 -22.77 -5.99
N LEU A 10 27.50 -22.30 -5.89
CA LEU A 10 27.83 -20.88 -5.98
C LEU A 10 27.53 -20.32 -7.39
N PHE A 11 27.83 -21.12 -8.43
CA PHE A 11 27.52 -20.77 -9.82
C PHE A 11 26.01 -20.73 -10.07
N LEU A 12 25.25 -21.70 -9.55
CA LEU A 12 23.78 -21.70 -9.59
C LEU A 12 23.16 -20.50 -8.85
N CYS A 13 23.70 -20.12 -7.69
CA CYS A 13 23.27 -18.92 -6.96
C CYS A 13 23.56 -17.63 -7.75
N LEU A 14 24.75 -17.51 -8.37
CA LEU A 14 25.10 -16.34 -9.19
C LEU A 14 24.24 -16.25 -10.46
N LEU A 15 23.94 -17.40 -11.08
CA LEU A 15 23.04 -17.46 -12.25
C LEU A 15 21.61 -17.08 -11.86
N GLN A 16 21.10 -17.56 -10.71
CA GLN A 16 19.81 -17.15 -10.16
C GLN A 16 19.79 -15.65 -9.81
N MET A 17 20.87 -15.10 -9.27
CA MET A 17 20.98 -13.68 -8.94
C MET A 17 20.99 -12.80 -10.21
N GLN A 18 21.69 -13.22 -11.27
CA GLN A 18 21.67 -12.53 -12.57
C GLN A 18 20.29 -12.58 -13.25
N VAL A 19 19.61 -13.73 -13.22
CA VAL A 19 18.24 -13.87 -13.73
C VAL A 19 17.28 -12.98 -12.94
N CYS A 20 17.43 -12.91 -11.61
CA CYS A 20 16.60 -12.06 -10.74
C CYS A 20 16.84 -10.57 -11.02
N LEU A 21 18.09 -10.12 -11.16
CA LEU A 21 18.44 -8.73 -11.50
C LEU A 21 17.95 -8.34 -12.91
N ALA A 22 18.02 -9.26 -13.88
CA ALA A 22 17.48 -9.02 -15.23
C ALA A 22 15.95 -8.90 -15.23
N GLN A 23 15.26 -9.70 -14.41
CA GLN A 23 13.81 -9.60 -14.21
C GLN A 23 13.42 -8.30 -13.49
N GLU A 24 14.16 -7.87 -12.46
CA GLU A 24 13.94 -6.58 -11.79
C GLU A 24 14.14 -5.40 -12.73
N ARG A 25 15.19 -5.40 -13.57
CA ARG A 25 15.39 -4.36 -14.59
C ARG A 25 14.24 -4.30 -15.60
N LYS A 26 13.78 -5.45 -16.10
CA LYS A 26 12.62 -5.50 -17.02
C LYS A 26 11.34 -4.97 -16.36
N LYS A 27 11.11 -5.26 -15.07
CA LYS A 27 9.98 -4.71 -14.30
C LYS A 27 10.10 -3.19 -14.11
N ALA A 28 11.30 -2.70 -13.78
CA ALA A 28 11.57 -1.28 -13.61
C ALA A 28 11.27 -0.47 -14.89
N VAL A 29 11.70 -0.97 -16.06
CA VAL A 29 11.45 -0.33 -17.36
C VAL A 29 9.96 -0.25 -17.69
N LYS A 30 9.21 -1.35 -17.52
CA LYS A 30 7.74 -1.36 -17.77
C LYS A 30 7.01 -0.39 -16.85
N LYS A 31 7.46 -0.28 -15.60
CA LYS A 31 6.89 0.62 -14.58
C LYS A 31 7.20 2.09 -14.85
N GLU A 32 8.42 2.42 -15.27
CA GLU A 32 8.77 3.80 -15.68
C GLU A 32 8.02 4.20 -16.96
N SER A 33 7.90 3.29 -17.92
CA SER A 33 7.07 3.48 -19.11
C SER A 33 5.62 3.77 -18.73
N TYR A 34 5.01 2.95 -17.85
CA TYR A 34 3.67 3.20 -17.30
C TYR A 34 3.55 4.58 -16.63
N LYS A 35 4.48 4.96 -15.73
CA LYS A 35 4.46 6.27 -15.05
C LYS A 35 4.56 7.43 -16.05
N SER A 36 5.37 7.29 -17.09
CA SER A 36 5.53 8.31 -18.14
C SER A 36 4.28 8.43 -19.03
N LEU A 37 3.62 7.31 -19.32
CA LEU A 37 2.34 7.26 -20.03
C LEU A 37 1.23 7.86 -19.17
N GLN A 38 1.16 7.50 -17.90
CA GLN A 38 0.16 8.01 -16.95
C GLN A 38 0.24 9.54 -16.80
N SER A 39 1.45 10.12 -16.77
CA SER A 39 1.61 11.57 -16.61
C SER A 39 1.28 12.38 -17.87
N ARG A 40 1.38 11.77 -19.05
CA ARG A 40 1.12 12.42 -20.35
C ARG A 40 -0.27 12.10 -20.92
N SER A 41 -0.93 11.05 -20.42
CA SER A 41 -2.22 10.60 -20.94
C SER A 41 -3.37 11.44 -20.38
N SER A 42 -4.40 11.63 -21.21
CA SER A 42 -5.67 12.19 -20.78
C SER A 42 -6.83 11.41 -21.43
N VAL A 43 -7.93 11.26 -20.70
CA VAL A 43 -9.15 10.59 -21.19
C VAL A 43 -9.67 11.27 -22.47
N ASN A 44 -9.60 12.61 -22.54
CA ASN A 44 -10.01 13.37 -23.72
C ASN A 44 -9.14 13.05 -24.94
N GLN A 45 -7.83 12.94 -24.77
CA GLN A 45 -6.92 12.58 -25.85
C GLN A 45 -7.16 11.15 -26.34
N ALA A 46 -7.34 10.19 -25.43
CA ALA A 46 -7.71 8.83 -25.79
C ALA A 46 -9.03 8.79 -26.58
N THR A 47 -10.04 9.53 -26.14
CA THR A 47 -11.34 9.64 -26.81
C THR A 47 -11.22 10.23 -28.22
N GLN A 48 -10.36 11.24 -28.40
CA GLN A 48 -10.10 11.84 -29.71
C GLN A 48 -9.41 10.86 -30.66
N LEU A 49 -8.37 10.16 -30.19
CA LEU A 49 -7.67 9.13 -30.96
C LEU A 49 -8.62 8.01 -31.40
N LEU A 50 -9.55 7.59 -30.53
CA LEU A 50 -10.56 6.59 -30.88
C LEU A 50 -11.55 7.08 -31.93
N LYS A 51 -11.89 8.37 -31.92
CA LYS A 51 -12.73 8.96 -32.97
C LYS A 51 -11.99 9.04 -34.32
N GLU A 52 -10.71 9.37 -34.30
CA GLU A 52 -9.86 9.33 -35.50
C GLU A 52 -9.74 7.91 -36.05
N ALA A 53 -9.52 6.92 -35.18
CA ALA A 53 -9.46 5.51 -35.54
C ALA A 53 -10.77 5.01 -36.17
N ASP A 54 -11.91 5.37 -35.59
CA ASP A 54 -13.24 4.98 -36.09
C ASP A 54 -13.48 5.46 -37.54
N ASN A 55 -13.00 6.65 -37.89
CA ASN A 55 -13.08 7.19 -39.26
C ASN A 55 -12.12 6.49 -40.24
N LEU A 56 -11.01 5.95 -39.74
CA LEU A 56 -9.97 5.34 -40.56
C LEU A 56 -10.16 3.83 -40.75
N LYS A 57 -10.89 3.14 -39.87
CA LYS A 57 -10.94 1.66 -39.78
C LYS A 57 -11.22 0.92 -41.10
N VAL A 58 -11.98 1.52 -42.01
CA VAL A 58 -12.33 0.92 -43.32
C VAL A 58 -11.31 1.28 -44.41
N ASN A 59 -10.84 2.54 -44.45
CA ASN A 59 -10.03 3.06 -45.56
C ASN A 59 -8.53 2.93 -45.31
N ASP A 60 -8.11 3.02 -44.05
CA ASP A 60 -6.73 2.89 -43.59
C ASP A 60 -6.70 2.19 -42.22
N PRO A 61 -6.96 0.86 -42.19
CA PRO A 61 -6.94 0.08 -40.95
C PRO A 61 -5.57 0.10 -40.26
N SER A 62 -4.49 0.32 -41.01
CA SER A 62 -3.13 0.36 -40.47
C SER A 62 -2.93 1.58 -39.56
N SER A 63 -3.32 2.77 -40.04
CA SER A 63 -3.29 3.98 -39.21
C SER A 63 -4.34 3.93 -38.09
N ALA A 64 -5.50 3.31 -38.33
CA ALA A 64 -6.50 3.10 -37.28
C ALA A 64 -5.93 2.29 -36.11
N LEU A 65 -5.19 1.20 -36.39
CA LEU A 65 -4.52 0.40 -35.37
C LEU A 65 -3.50 1.19 -34.56
N ASP A 66 -2.71 2.06 -35.20
CA ASP A 66 -1.73 2.90 -34.50
C ASP A 66 -2.42 3.86 -33.50
N LYS A 67 -3.55 4.43 -33.90
CA LYS A 67 -4.38 5.29 -33.04
C LYS A 67 -5.03 4.52 -31.90
N VAL A 68 -5.55 3.33 -32.17
CA VAL A 68 -6.11 2.44 -31.14
C VAL A 68 -5.04 2.00 -30.16
N GLN A 69 -3.82 1.70 -30.61
CA GLN A 69 -2.70 1.34 -29.76
C GLN A 69 -2.41 2.41 -28.71
N GLU A 70 -2.29 3.66 -29.16
CA GLU A 70 -2.02 4.80 -28.28
C GLU A 70 -3.19 5.04 -27.31
N ALA A 71 -4.42 5.07 -27.82
CA ALA A 71 -5.61 5.27 -27.01
C ALA A 71 -5.80 4.18 -25.94
N LEU A 72 -5.58 2.92 -26.31
CA LEU A 72 -5.71 1.78 -25.40
C LEU A 72 -4.64 1.82 -24.30
N ALA A 73 -3.39 2.12 -24.65
CA ALA A 73 -2.32 2.30 -23.67
C ALA A 73 -2.63 3.45 -22.68
N MET A 74 -3.16 4.59 -23.18
CA MET A 74 -3.59 5.71 -22.34
C MET A 74 -4.77 5.33 -21.43
N SER A 75 -5.76 4.59 -21.95
CA SER A 75 -6.95 4.19 -21.22
C SER A 75 -6.59 3.26 -20.05
N ILE A 76 -5.71 2.27 -20.30
CA ILE A 76 -5.16 1.39 -19.25
C ILE A 76 -4.37 2.23 -18.23
N ALA A 77 -3.55 3.17 -18.69
CA ALA A 77 -2.75 4.03 -17.81
C ALA A 77 -3.62 4.84 -16.83
N GLN A 78 -4.75 5.36 -17.33
CA GLN A 78 -5.72 6.16 -16.59
C GLN A 78 -6.79 5.35 -15.85
N LYS A 79 -6.83 4.02 -16.01
CA LYS A 79 -7.88 3.14 -15.49
C LYS A 79 -9.28 3.51 -16.01
N ASP A 80 -9.36 4.00 -17.25
CA ASP A 80 -10.60 4.32 -17.92
C ASP A 80 -11.14 3.07 -18.63
N ALA A 81 -12.02 2.33 -17.95
CA ALA A 81 -12.60 1.10 -18.45
C ALA A 81 -13.46 1.31 -19.71
N PHE A 82 -14.12 2.48 -19.83
CA PHE A 82 -14.99 2.78 -20.95
C PHE A 82 -14.19 3.00 -22.24
N SER A 83 -13.13 3.82 -22.19
CA SER A 83 -12.25 4.01 -23.36
C SER A 83 -11.44 2.75 -23.69
N GLU A 84 -11.07 1.96 -22.67
CA GLU A 84 -10.46 0.63 -22.88
C GLU A 84 -11.41 -0.30 -23.63
N GLY A 85 -12.66 -0.39 -23.20
CA GLY A 85 -13.71 -1.17 -23.87
C GLY A 85 -13.98 -0.70 -25.31
N LYS A 86 -14.07 0.62 -25.53
CA LYS A 86 -14.25 1.22 -26.86
C LYS A 86 -13.08 0.90 -27.81
N SER A 87 -11.85 0.87 -27.30
CA SER A 87 -10.66 0.46 -28.06
C SER A 87 -10.78 -0.99 -28.55
N TYR A 88 -11.26 -1.88 -27.69
CA TYR A 88 -11.48 -3.28 -28.06
C TYR A 88 -12.64 -3.47 -29.06
N VAL A 89 -13.71 -2.66 -29.00
CA VAL A 89 -14.75 -2.65 -30.04
C VAL A 89 -14.15 -2.32 -31.40
N LEU A 90 -13.31 -1.27 -31.49
CA LEU A 90 -12.66 -0.87 -32.74
C LEU A 90 -11.69 -1.94 -33.26
N LEU A 91 -10.94 -2.60 -32.38
CA LEU A 91 -10.11 -3.75 -32.78
C LEU A 91 -10.99 -4.86 -33.36
N GLY A 92 -12.12 -5.16 -32.72
CA GLY A 92 -13.12 -6.12 -33.20
C GLY A 92 -13.62 -5.79 -34.60
N GLU A 93 -14.02 -4.54 -34.84
CA GLU A 93 -14.52 -4.08 -36.15
C GLU A 93 -13.42 -4.11 -37.24
N ILE A 94 -12.18 -3.73 -36.92
CA ILE A 94 -11.05 -3.84 -37.85
C ILE A 94 -10.80 -5.32 -38.20
N ASN A 95 -10.86 -6.21 -37.21
CA ASN A 95 -10.69 -7.66 -37.42
C ASN A 95 -11.80 -8.28 -38.24
N GLU A 96 -13.04 -7.84 -38.03
CA GLU A 96 -14.17 -8.21 -38.87
C GLU A 96 -13.91 -7.78 -40.32
N GLY A 97 -13.44 -6.55 -40.53
CA GLY A 97 -13.11 -6.02 -41.86
C GLY A 97 -12.06 -6.83 -42.63
N ILE A 98 -11.05 -7.37 -41.93
CA ILE A 98 -10.02 -8.25 -42.53
C ILE A 98 -10.39 -9.75 -42.49
N GLN A 99 -11.61 -10.07 -42.08
CA GLN A 99 -12.15 -11.43 -42.02
C GLN A 99 -11.38 -12.36 -41.07
N GLU A 100 -10.90 -11.83 -39.94
CA GLU A 100 -10.30 -12.59 -38.85
C GLU A 100 -11.31 -12.78 -37.71
N TRP A 101 -12.32 -13.61 -37.96
CA TRP A 101 -13.50 -13.75 -37.09
C TRP A 101 -13.17 -14.15 -35.65
N LYS A 102 -12.17 -15.02 -35.47
CA LYS A 102 -11.74 -15.46 -34.14
C LYS A 102 -11.11 -14.30 -33.36
N LEU A 103 -10.25 -13.52 -34.02
CA LEU A 103 -9.60 -12.37 -33.39
C LEU A 103 -10.62 -11.27 -33.10
N ALA A 104 -11.58 -11.05 -34.01
CA ALA A 104 -12.70 -10.15 -33.77
C ALA A 104 -13.52 -10.59 -32.54
N LEU A 105 -13.86 -11.87 -32.43
CA LEU A 105 -14.57 -12.43 -31.28
C LEU A 105 -13.82 -12.19 -29.95
N GLU A 106 -12.51 -12.45 -29.94
CA GLU A 106 -11.66 -12.23 -28.76
C GLU A 106 -11.67 -10.75 -28.33
N ASN A 107 -11.60 -9.81 -29.28
CA ASN A 107 -11.65 -8.39 -28.98
C ASN A 107 -13.05 -7.93 -28.53
N TYR A 108 -14.13 -8.40 -29.16
CA TYR A 108 -15.49 -8.10 -28.69
C TYR A 108 -15.76 -8.67 -27.29
N THR A 109 -15.18 -9.82 -26.96
CA THR A 109 -15.24 -10.40 -25.60
C THR A 109 -14.57 -9.48 -24.59
N ARG A 110 -13.34 -9.03 -24.88
CA ARG A 110 -12.62 -8.05 -24.04
C ARG A 110 -13.38 -6.73 -23.92
N ALA A 111 -13.99 -6.27 -25.01
CA ALA A 111 -14.82 -5.06 -24.99
C ALA A 111 -16.02 -5.20 -24.05
N HIS A 112 -16.76 -6.29 -24.17
CA HIS A 112 -17.93 -6.57 -23.35
C HIS A 112 -17.56 -6.71 -21.85
N GLU A 113 -16.49 -7.45 -21.53
CA GLU A 113 -15.97 -7.57 -20.16
C GLU A 113 -15.55 -6.22 -19.55
N LYS A 114 -14.97 -5.32 -20.36
CA LYS A 114 -14.46 -4.02 -19.90
C LYS A 114 -15.54 -2.96 -19.75
N LEU A 115 -16.53 -2.97 -20.64
CA LEU A 115 -17.66 -2.05 -20.56
C LEU A 115 -18.59 -2.42 -19.41
N GLY A 116 -18.86 -3.72 -19.22
CA GLY A 116 -19.76 -4.20 -18.17
C GLY A 116 -21.22 -3.76 -18.36
N GLU A 117 -22.14 -4.43 -17.65
CA GLU A 117 -23.58 -4.15 -17.73
C GLU A 117 -23.95 -2.72 -17.30
N GLU A 118 -23.12 -2.08 -16.48
CA GLU A 118 -23.27 -0.68 -16.07
C GLU A 118 -23.29 0.31 -17.25
N ASN A 119 -22.75 -0.09 -18.41
CA ASN A 119 -22.73 0.70 -19.64
C ASN A 119 -23.69 0.14 -20.71
N ALA A 120 -24.71 -0.63 -20.33
CA ALA A 120 -25.62 -1.31 -21.26
C ALA A 120 -26.32 -0.38 -22.27
N ASP A 121 -26.61 0.86 -21.86
CA ASP A 121 -27.26 1.86 -22.74
C ASP A 121 -26.30 2.46 -23.79
N SER A 122 -25.00 2.30 -23.60
CA SER A 122 -23.98 2.86 -24.50
C SER A 122 -23.97 2.17 -25.86
N GLU A 123 -23.67 2.95 -26.90
CA GLU A 123 -23.49 2.44 -28.27
C GLU A 123 -22.38 1.38 -28.33
N GLN A 124 -21.31 1.55 -27.56
CA GLN A 124 -20.17 0.64 -27.53
C GLN A 124 -20.55 -0.73 -26.95
N TYR A 125 -21.38 -0.78 -25.91
CA TYR A 125 -21.83 -2.04 -25.33
C TYR A 125 -22.75 -2.80 -26.30
N LYS A 126 -23.67 -2.09 -26.96
CA LYS A 126 -24.55 -2.63 -28.00
C LYS A 126 -23.75 -3.19 -29.18
N LYS A 127 -22.73 -2.47 -29.65
CA LYS A 127 -21.81 -2.93 -30.71
C LYS A 127 -20.99 -4.15 -30.28
N ALA A 128 -20.56 -4.23 -29.02
CA ALA A 128 -19.85 -5.39 -28.51
C ALA A 128 -20.73 -6.65 -28.55
N LEU A 129 -21.99 -6.57 -28.09
CA LEU A 129 -22.94 -7.68 -28.17
C LEU A 129 -23.30 -8.07 -29.61
N GLU A 130 -23.51 -7.08 -30.48
CA GLU A 130 -23.69 -7.31 -31.92
C GLU A 130 -22.51 -8.08 -32.52
N GLY A 131 -21.29 -7.62 -32.26
CA GLY A 131 -20.06 -8.25 -32.72
C GLY A 131 -19.91 -9.67 -32.17
N LEU A 132 -20.19 -9.90 -30.88
CA LEU A 132 -20.18 -11.23 -30.27
C LEU A 132 -21.16 -12.17 -30.98
N GLY A 133 -22.41 -11.74 -31.19
CA GLY A 133 -23.41 -12.52 -31.90
C GLY A 133 -23.00 -12.82 -33.34
N ALA A 134 -22.58 -11.80 -34.08
CA ALA A 134 -22.18 -11.90 -35.48
C ALA A 134 -20.96 -12.83 -35.67
N MET A 135 -19.94 -12.71 -34.81
CA MET A 135 -18.74 -13.54 -34.92
C MET A 135 -19.02 -15.00 -34.57
N ASN A 136 -19.83 -15.26 -33.54
CA ASN A 136 -20.28 -16.61 -33.22
C ASN A 136 -21.08 -17.23 -34.38
N LEU A 137 -21.95 -16.45 -35.03
CA LEU A 137 -22.68 -16.89 -36.23
C LEU A 137 -21.72 -17.26 -37.37
N LYS A 138 -20.71 -16.41 -37.66
CA LYS A 138 -19.70 -16.69 -38.70
C LYS A 138 -18.83 -17.91 -38.39
N LEU A 139 -18.60 -18.21 -37.11
CA LEU A 139 -17.84 -19.37 -36.64
C LEU A 139 -18.70 -20.65 -36.51
N GLY A 140 -20.01 -20.57 -36.79
CA GLY A 140 -20.93 -21.72 -36.67
C GLY A 140 -21.33 -22.06 -35.23
N ILE A 141 -21.09 -21.17 -34.27
CA ILE A 141 -21.43 -21.35 -32.85
C ILE A 141 -22.82 -20.75 -32.60
N TYR A 142 -23.84 -21.36 -33.21
CA TYR A 142 -25.18 -20.76 -33.32
C TYR A 142 -25.88 -20.51 -31.97
N ASN A 143 -25.69 -21.36 -30.98
CA ASN A 143 -26.33 -21.19 -29.67
C ASN A 143 -25.80 -19.95 -28.92
N GLU A 144 -24.48 -19.70 -28.96
CA GLU A 144 -23.91 -18.47 -28.38
C GLU A 144 -24.31 -17.25 -29.20
N ALA A 145 -24.38 -17.37 -30.53
CA ALA A 145 -24.89 -16.29 -31.38
C ALA A 145 -26.31 -15.88 -30.98
N LEU A 146 -27.24 -16.84 -30.85
CA LEU A 146 -28.60 -16.59 -30.39
C LEU A 146 -28.64 -15.93 -29.02
N LYS A 147 -27.84 -16.42 -28.07
CA LYS A 147 -27.74 -15.86 -26.72
C LYS A 147 -27.38 -14.38 -26.75
N TYR A 148 -26.30 -14.00 -27.46
CA TYR A 148 -25.87 -12.60 -27.53
C TYR A 148 -26.85 -11.70 -28.30
N PHE A 149 -27.49 -12.21 -29.37
CA PHE A 149 -28.51 -11.44 -30.06
C PHE A 149 -29.78 -11.25 -29.22
N GLN A 150 -30.19 -12.26 -28.43
CA GLN A 150 -31.32 -12.16 -27.51
C GLN A 150 -31.01 -11.21 -26.34
N GLU A 151 -29.79 -11.27 -25.80
CA GLU A 151 -29.32 -10.31 -24.80
C GLU A 151 -29.35 -8.88 -25.36
N SER A 152 -28.85 -8.68 -26.58
CA SER A 152 -28.93 -7.38 -27.26
C SER A 152 -30.38 -6.89 -27.44
N LEU A 153 -31.32 -7.76 -27.79
CA LEU A 153 -32.76 -7.42 -27.90
C LEU A 153 -33.42 -7.00 -26.59
N SER A 154 -32.84 -7.39 -25.44
CA SER A 154 -33.34 -6.99 -24.12
C SER A 154 -32.98 -5.54 -23.74
N LEU A 155 -32.05 -4.93 -24.48
CA LEU A 155 -31.60 -3.55 -24.27
C LEU A 155 -32.54 -2.52 -24.91
N ASP A 156 -32.37 -1.25 -24.51
CA ASP A 156 -33.01 -0.12 -25.19
C ASP A 156 -32.36 0.13 -26.56
N LEU A 157 -32.84 -0.59 -27.56
CA LEU A 157 -32.43 -0.47 -28.96
C LEU A 157 -33.33 0.52 -29.70
N SER A 158 -32.71 1.31 -30.57
CA SER A 158 -33.45 2.03 -31.60
C SER A 158 -34.24 1.04 -32.45
N ARG A 159 -35.26 1.55 -33.13
CA ARG A 159 -36.09 0.73 -34.01
C ARG A 159 -35.26 -0.01 -35.06
N SER A 160 -34.27 0.65 -35.67
CA SER A 160 -33.40 0.02 -36.69
C SER A 160 -32.57 -1.11 -36.08
N GLU A 161 -31.92 -0.87 -34.93
CA GLU A 161 -31.08 -1.88 -34.28
C GLU A 161 -31.89 -3.12 -33.87
N ARG A 162 -33.11 -2.92 -33.36
CA ARG A 162 -34.01 -4.04 -32.99
C ARG A 162 -34.35 -4.90 -34.22
N LEU A 163 -34.63 -4.24 -35.34
CA LEU A 163 -34.94 -4.89 -36.61
C LEU A 163 -33.73 -5.65 -37.17
N ASP A 164 -32.52 -5.08 -37.06
CA ASP A 164 -31.27 -5.77 -37.40
C ASP A 164 -31.04 -7.03 -36.54
N ARG A 165 -31.21 -6.93 -35.22
CA ARG A 165 -31.09 -8.08 -34.32
C ARG A 165 -32.10 -9.19 -34.63
N GLN A 166 -33.32 -8.85 -35.03
CA GLN A 166 -34.30 -9.85 -35.47
C GLN A 166 -33.89 -10.57 -36.76
N LEU A 167 -33.30 -9.85 -37.72
CA LEU A 167 -32.71 -10.46 -38.91
C LEU A 167 -31.55 -11.38 -38.57
N ASP A 168 -30.68 -10.97 -37.65
CA ASP A 168 -29.54 -11.78 -37.21
C ASP A 168 -29.98 -13.08 -36.52
N ILE A 169 -31.03 -13.02 -35.68
CA ILE A 169 -31.63 -14.22 -35.06
C ILE A 169 -32.28 -15.11 -36.13
N SER A 170 -33.01 -14.53 -37.09
CA SER A 170 -33.61 -15.28 -38.19
C SER A 170 -32.55 -15.99 -39.03
N GLU A 171 -31.45 -15.30 -39.38
CA GLU A 171 -30.32 -15.91 -40.11
C GLU A 171 -29.69 -17.03 -39.27
N THR A 172 -29.57 -16.84 -37.95
CA THR A 172 -29.02 -17.88 -37.07
C THR A 172 -29.90 -19.14 -37.07
N TYR A 173 -31.22 -18.99 -36.95
CA TYR A 173 -32.14 -20.13 -37.08
C TYR A 173 -32.12 -20.77 -38.47
N TYR A 174 -31.99 -19.96 -39.53
CA TYR A 174 -31.83 -20.46 -40.90
C TYR A 174 -30.58 -21.34 -41.04
N GLN A 175 -29.43 -20.90 -40.51
CA GLN A 175 -28.19 -21.67 -40.52
C GLN A 175 -28.27 -22.95 -39.67
N MET A 176 -29.10 -22.96 -38.63
CA MET A 176 -29.42 -24.17 -37.85
C MET A 176 -30.39 -25.14 -38.55
N GLY A 177 -30.98 -24.75 -39.69
CA GLY A 177 -32.04 -25.52 -40.36
C GLY A 177 -33.44 -25.37 -39.73
N ASN A 178 -33.61 -24.48 -38.75
CA ASN A 178 -34.86 -24.22 -38.06
C ASN A 178 -35.71 -23.16 -38.78
N TYR A 179 -36.13 -23.49 -40.00
CA TYR A 179 -36.81 -22.55 -40.92
C TYR A 179 -38.11 -21.95 -40.38
N ASP A 180 -38.90 -22.71 -39.65
CA ASP A 180 -40.16 -22.21 -39.07
C ASP A 180 -39.92 -21.16 -37.98
N GLN A 181 -38.88 -21.36 -37.15
CA GLN A 181 -38.49 -20.37 -36.15
C GLN A 181 -37.90 -19.12 -36.79
N ALA A 182 -37.09 -19.28 -37.84
CA ALA A 182 -36.59 -18.15 -38.62
C ALA A 182 -37.73 -17.29 -39.17
N LEU A 183 -38.74 -17.90 -39.81
CA LEU A 183 -39.92 -17.20 -40.31
C LEU A 183 -40.76 -16.56 -39.20
N LYS A 184 -40.91 -17.24 -38.06
CA LYS A 184 -41.67 -16.74 -36.92
C LYS A 184 -41.10 -15.40 -36.43
N VAL A 185 -39.78 -15.33 -36.25
CA VAL A 185 -39.09 -14.10 -35.81
C VAL A 185 -39.35 -12.93 -36.76
N LEU A 186 -39.34 -13.18 -38.08
CA LEU A 186 -39.61 -12.15 -39.09
C LEU A 186 -41.08 -11.71 -39.15
N ASN A 187 -42.03 -12.60 -38.84
CA ASN A 187 -43.46 -12.30 -38.89
C ASN A 187 -43.96 -11.59 -37.63
N GLU A 188 -43.31 -11.82 -36.48
CA GLU A 188 -43.59 -11.10 -35.22
C GLU A 188 -42.99 -9.68 -35.19
N SER A 189 -42.15 -9.36 -36.17
CA SER A 189 -41.56 -8.04 -36.34
C SER A 189 -42.60 -7.01 -36.85
N PRO A 190 -42.82 -5.87 -36.16
CA PRO A 190 -43.87 -4.92 -36.53
C PRO A 190 -43.59 -4.24 -37.88
N ARG A 191 -44.27 -4.69 -38.93
CA ARG A 191 -44.35 -4.00 -40.24
C ARG A 191 -45.03 -2.65 -40.04
N SER A 192 -44.36 -1.53 -40.28
CA SER A 192 -45.05 -0.22 -40.35
C SER A 192 -45.00 0.38 -41.75
N LYS A 193 -45.97 1.26 -42.03
CA LYS A 193 -46.10 1.98 -43.31
C LYS A 193 -45.02 3.05 -43.54
N VAL A 194 -44.08 3.23 -42.60
CA VAL A 194 -43.04 4.28 -42.61
C VAL A 194 -41.64 3.65 -42.46
N VAL A 195 -41.44 2.47 -43.03
CA VAL A 195 -40.21 1.68 -42.83
C VAL A 195 -39.13 2.06 -43.84
N ASP A 196 -37.90 2.11 -43.35
CA ASP A 196 -36.67 2.12 -44.14
C ASP A 196 -36.71 0.95 -45.16
N GLN A 197 -36.88 1.29 -46.44
CA GLN A 197 -37.03 0.33 -47.54
C GLN A 197 -35.82 -0.63 -47.66
N SER A 198 -34.66 -0.25 -47.11
CA SER A 198 -33.48 -1.12 -46.95
C SER A 198 -33.75 -2.32 -46.04
N TYR A 199 -34.50 -2.11 -44.95
CA TYR A 199 -34.90 -3.18 -44.03
C TYR A 199 -35.94 -4.11 -44.65
N ASP A 200 -37.00 -3.56 -45.27
CA ASP A 200 -38.03 -4.37 -45.92
C ASP A 200 -37.44 -5.28 -47.00
N THR A 201 -36.49 -4.75 -47.77
CA THR A 201 -35.71 -5.52 -48.76
C THR A 201 -35.00 -6.71 -48.09
N ARG A 202 -34.30 -6.48 -46.97
CA ARG A 202 -33.57 -7.53 -46.23
C ARG A 202 -34.49 -8.58 -45.59
N VAL A 203 -35.67 -8.18 -45.12
CA VAL A 203 -36.68 -9.12 -44.60
C VAL A 203 -37.24 -9.99 -45.70
N GLU A 204 -37.65 -9.41 -46.83
CA GLU A 204 -38.19 -10.16 -47.96
C GLU A 204 -37.11 -11.07 -48.57
N ASN A 205 -35.86 -10.62 -48.61
CA ASN A 205 -34.70 -11.44 -48.94
C ASN A 205 -34.59 -12.68 -48.04
N GLN A 206 -34.64 -12.48 -46.72
CA GLN A 206 -34.60 -13.60 -45.78
C GLN A 206 -35.76 -14.57 -45.95
N LYS A 207 -36.99 -14.05 -46.10
CA LYS A 207 -38.16 -14.89 -46.37
C LYS A 207 -37.97 -15.72 -47.64
N ALA A 208 -37.43 -15.12 -48.70
CA ALA A 208 -37.17 -15.82 -49.95
C ALA A 208 -36.16 -16.97 -49.77
N LYS A 209 -35.06 -16.76 -49.03
CA LYS A 209 -34.09 -17.82 -48.66
C LYS A 209 -34.78 -18.97 -47.91
N ILE A 210 -35.58 -18.63 -46.89
CA ILE A 210 -36.24 -19.64 -46.06
C ILE A 210 -37.27 -20.44 -46.88
N TYR A 211 -38.11 -19.77 -47.66
CA TYR A 211 -39.09 -20.43 -48.53
C TYR A 211 -38.44 -21.32 -49.59
N ALA A 212 -37.27 -20.93 -50.12
CA ALA A 212 -36.54 -21.76 -51.06
C ALA A 212 -36.12 -23.08 -50.40
N ARG A 213 -35.52 -23.04 -49.21
CA ARG A 213 -35.14 -24.25 -48.45
C ARG A 213 -36.33 -25.10 -48.01
N GLN A 214 -37.52 -24.51 -47.83
CA GLN A 214 -38.77 -25.22 -47.61
C GLN A 214 -39.41 -25.78 -48.90
N ASN A 215 -38.76 -25.62 -50.06
CA ASN A 215 -39.25 -25.98 -51.39
C ASN A 215 -40.58 -25.30 -51.77
N ASN A 216 -40.89 -24.13 -51.19
CA ASN A 216 -42.10 -23.37 -51.50
C ASN A 216 -41.82 -22.28 -52.55
N LEU A 217 -41.66 -22.71 -53.80
CA LEU A 217 -41.19 -21.84 -54.89
C LEU A 217 -42.10 -20.66 -55.22
N ASN A 218 -43.41 -20.80 -55.02
CA ASN A 218 -44.34 -19.70 -55.26
C ASN A 218 -44.10 -18.57 -54.27
N LEU A 219 -43.92 -18.91 -52.98
CA LEU A 219 -43.58 -17.93 -51.96
C LEU A 219 -42.14 -17.40 -52.13
N THR A 220 -41.19 -18.23 -52.56
CA THR A 220 -39.83 -17.77 -52.91
C THR A 220 -39.86 -16.70 -53.99
N ARG A 221 -40.54 -16.96 -55.11
CA ARG A 221 -40.65 -15.99 -56.22
C ARG A 221 -41.35 -14.72 -55.78
N GLN A 222 -42.43 -14.83 -55.01
CA GLN A 222 -43.15 -13.68 -54.50
C GLN A 222 -42.27 -12.82 -53.57
N ALA A 223 -41.60 -13.43 -52.60
CA ALA A 223 -40.74 -12.73 -51.64
C ALA A 223 -39.53 -12.08 -52.34
N TYR A 224 -38.89 -12.78 -53.28
CA TYR A 224 -37.76 -12.23 -54.03
C TYR A 224 -38.19 -11.07 -54.94
N GLN A 225 -39.34 -11.18 -55.62
CA GLN A 225 -39.90 -10.09 -56.40
C GLN A 225 -40.26 -8.88 -55.53
N ASN A 226 -40.83 -9.11 -54.34
CA ASN A 226 -41.11 -8.04 -53.37
C ASN A 226 -39.83 -7.32 -52.94
N SER A 227 -38.76 -8.07 -52.70
CA SER A 227 -37.43 -7.51 -52.39
C SER A 227 -36.92 -6.62 -53.52
N LEU A 228 -36.91 -7.11 -54.76
CA LEU A 228 -36.49 -6.33 -55.94
C LEU A 228 -37.35 -5.08 -56.15
N ASN A 229 -38.67 -5.18 -55.96
CA ASN A 229 -39.58 -4.04 -56.08
C ASN A 229 -39.33 -3.00 -54.98
N SER A 230 -38.99 -3.44 -53.77
CA SER A 230 -38.64 -2.57 -52.64
C SER A 230 -37.31 -1.86 -52.87
N ALA A 231 -36.39 -2.51 -53.60
CA ALA A 231 -35.08 -1.99 -53.99
C ALA A 231 -35.10 -1.06 -55.22
N ALA A 232 -36.16 -1.10 -56.03
CA ALA A 232 -36.19 -0.43 -57.33
C ALA A 232 -36.20 1.11 -57.21
N GLY A 233 -35.34 1.78 -57.99
CA GLY A 233 -35.31 3.24 -58.11
C GLY A 233 -34.71 4.00 -56.92
N GLN A 234 -34.03 3.31 -56.00
CA GLN A 234 -33.49 3.90 -54.78
C GLN A 234 -32.03 3.56 -54.56
N LYS A 235 -31.32 4.43 -53.83
CA LYS A 235 -29.95 4.17 -53.39
C LYS A 235 -29.99 3.32 -52.12
N LEU A 236 -29.77 2.01 -52.27
CA LEU A 236 -29.69 1.08 -51.15
C LEU A 236 -28.38 1.22 -50.35
N GLU A 237 -28.47 0.90 -49.06
CA GLU A 237 -27.29 0.69 -48.21
C GLU A 237 -26.48 -0.52 -48.70
N PRO A 238 -25.14 -0.52 -48.58
CA PRO A 238 -24.30 -1.64 -49.02
C PRO A 238 -24.71 -3.00 -48.46
N LYS A 239 -25.15 -3.05 -47.19
CA LYS A 239 -25.63 -4.28 -46.53
C LYS A 239 -26.88 -4.85 -47.22
N ALA A 240 -27.80 -4.00 -47.68
CA ALA A 240 -29.01 -4.46 -48.39
C ALA A 240 -28.69 -4.95 -49.81
N VAL A 241 -27.78 -4.26 -50.52
CA VAL A 241 -27.29 -4.72 -51.82
C VAL A 241 -26.64 -6.09 -51.69
N GLN A 242 -25.78 -6.29 -50.70
CA GLN A 242 -25.12 -7.57 -50.45
C GLN A 242 -26.14 -8.66 -50.11
N SER A 243 -27.10 -8.37 -49.22
CA SER A 243 -28.18 -9.31 -48.86
C SER A 243 -28.98 -9.79 -50.07
N LEU A 244 -29.22 -8.92 -51.06
CA LEU A 244 -29.91 -9.27 -52.30
C LEU A 244 -29.10 -10.27 -53.14
N GLN A 245 -27.78 -10.03 -53.29
CA GLN A 245 -26.90 -10.96 -54.01
C GLN A 245 -26.78 -12.31 -53.29
N ASP A 246 -26.60 -12.30 -51.97
CA ASP A 246 -26.49 -13.53 -51.17
C ASP A 246 -27.79 -14.35 -51.26
N THR A 247 -28.94 -13.68 -51.20
CA THR A 247 -30.25 -14.32 -51.34
C THR A 247 -30.43 -14.96 -52.70
N LYS A 248 -30.06 -14.26 -53.77
CA LYS A 248 -30.09 -14.78 -55.14
C LYS A 248 -29.24 -16.05 -55.26
N GLU A 249 -28.02 -16.06 -54.72
CA GLU A 249 -27.15 -17.23 -54.76
C GLU A 249 -27.73 -18.41 -53.99
N ASP A 250 -28.29 -18.17 -52.79
CA ASP A 250 -28.93 -19.22 -51.99
C ASP A 250 -30.15 -19.82 -52.71
N ILE A 251 -31.02 -18.98 -53.27
CA ILE A 251 -32.18 -19.44 -54.06
C ILE A 251 -31.71 -20.21 -55.30
N ALA A 252 -30.72 -19.69 -56.03
CA ALA A 252 -30.20 -20.33 -57.23
C ALA A 252 -29.55 -21.69 -56.92
N SER A 253 -28.83 -21.82 -55.80
CA SER A 253 -28.27 -23.11 -55.34
C SER A 253 -29.38 -24.13 -55.11
N VAL A 254 -30.43 -23.76 -54.37
CA VAL A 254 -31.59 -24.63 -54.11
C VAL A 254 -32.25 -25.07 -55.40
N LEU A 255 -32.49 -24.13 -56.33
CA LEU A 255 -33.13 -24.44 -57.61
C LEU A 255 -32.27 -25.36 -58.47
N ASN A 256 -30.94 -25.18 -58.45
CA ASN A 256 -30.00 -26.04 -59.16
C ASN A 256 -29.97 -27.47 -58.58
N GLU A 257 -29.95 -27.59 -57.25
CA GLU A 257 -30.06 -28.87 -56.51
C GLU A 257 -31.34 -29.64 -56.90
N GLU A 258 -32.46 -28.92 -57.00
CA GLU A 258 -33.77 -29.43 -57.42
C GLU A 258 -33.90 -29.62 -58.94
N LYS A 259 -32.85 -29.32 -59.72
CA LYS A 259 -32.81 -29.35 -61.20
C LYS A 259 -33.87 -28.45 -61.88
N LYS A 260 -34.31 -27.40 -61.21
CA LYS A 260 -35.28 -26.41 -61.71
C LYS A 260 -34.55 -25.28 -62.44
N TYR A 261 -33.91 -25.63 -63.54
CA TYR A 261 -33.01 -24.74 -64.28
C TYR A 261 -33.69 -23.47 -64.81
N ASP A 262 -34.94 -23.57 -65.28
CA ASP A 262 -35.67 -22.40 -65.81
C ASP A 262 -36.01 -21.38 -64.73
N ASP A 263 -36.41 -21.83 -63.53
CA ASP A 263 -36.64 -20.96 -62.38
C ASP A 263 -35.32 -20.31 -61.91
N GLU A 264 -34.21 -21.06 -61.91
CA GLU A 264 -32.88 -20.54 -61.56
C GLU A 264 -32.46 -19.40 -62.51
N ILE A 265 -32.58 -19.64 -63.82
CA ILE A 265 -32.27 -18.66 -64.86
C ILE A 265 -33.16 -17.42 -64.69
N ASN A 266 -34.45 -17.59 -64.41
CA ASN A 266 -35.37 -16.49 -64.21
C ASN A 266 -34.96 -15.60 -63.02
N VAL A 267 -34.60 -16.20 -61.88
CA VAL A 267 -34.13 -15.48 -60.69
C VAL A 267 -32.86 -14.67 -61.01
N ARG A 268 -31.89 -15.27 -61.73
CA ARG A 268 -30.66 -14.57 -62.14
C ARG A 268 -30.93 -13.47 -63.16
N GLN A 269 -31.86 -13.65 -64.09
CA GLN A 269 -32.26 -12.60 -65.05
C GLN A 269 -32.89 -11.39 -64.34
N GLN A 270 -33.74 -11.63 -63.34
CA GLN A 270 -34.29 -10.54 -62.51
C GLN A 270 -33.17 -9.78 -61.78
N ALA A 271 -32.18 -10.51 -61.22
CA ALA A 271 -31.02 -9.89 -60.58
C ALA A 271 -30.14 -9.10 -61.56
N ILE A 272 -29.91 -9.61 -62.77
CA ILE A 272 -29.16 -8.91 -63.83
C ILE A 272 -29.83 -7.57 -64.16
N LYS A 273 -31.16 -7.55 -64.31
CA LYS A 273 -31.89 -6.32 -64.58
C LYS A 273 -31.64 -5.28 -63.48
N PHE A 274 -31.78 -5.68 -62.22
CA PHE A 274 -31.48 -4.83 -61.07
C PHE A 274 -30.02 -4.35 -61.04
N ASN A 275 -29.06 -5.25 -61.27
CA ASN A 275 -27.63 -4.94 -61.24
C ASN A 275 -27.20 -4.04 -62.41
N LEU A 276 -27.83 -4.15 -63.59
CA LEU A 276 -27.60 -3.23 -64.72
C LEU A 276 -28.10 -1.81 -64.40
N GLU A 277 -29.30 -1.67 -63.83
CA GLU A 277 -29.86 -0.38 -63.38
C GLU A 277 -28.94 0.29 -62.34
N ASN A 278 -28.30 -0.52 -61.49
CA ASN A 278 -27.36 -0.07 -60.44
C ASN A 278 -25.88 -0.04 -60.88
N LYS A 279 -25.58 -0.25 -62.17
CA LYS A 279 -24.21 -0.24 -62.72
C LYS A 279 -23.23 -1.23 -62.05
N ASN A 280 -23.74 -2.34 -61.52
CA ASN A 280 -22.93 -3.39 -60.89
C ASN A 280 -22.53 -4.46 -61.91
N ALA A 281 -21.61 -4.12 -62.81
CA ALA A 281 -21.15 -5.01 -63.87
C ALA A 281 -20.46 -6.30 -63.35
N VAL A 282 -19.91 -6.28 -62.13
CA VAL A 282 -19.29 -7.45 -61.50
C VAL A 282 -20.34 -8.53 -61.22
N GLU A 283 -21.46 -8.16 -60.60
CA GLU A 283 -22.55 -9.12 -60.33
C GLU A 283 -23.26 -9.56 -61.62
N VAL A 284 -23.44 -8.66 -62.59
CA VAL A 284 -23.96 -9.04 -63.92
C VAL A 284 -23.08 -10.10 -64.58
N THR A 285 -21.75 -9.94 -64.50
CA THR A 285 -20.81 -10.93 -65.04
C THR A 285 -20.99 -12.28 -64.36
N LYS A 286 -21.05 -12.31 -63.02
CA LYS A 286 -21.26 -13.55 -62.26
C LYS A 286 -22.55 -14.25 -62.65
N ASP A 287 -23.65 -13.50 -62.73
CA ASP A 287 -24.96 -14.04 -63.05
C ASP A 287 -25.02 -14.59 -64.48
N LYS A 288 -24.44 -13.90 -65.47
CA LYS A 288 -24.39 -14.41 -66.84
C LYS A 288 -23.53 -15.67 -66.96
N VAL A 289 -22.38 -15.73 -66.28
CA VAL A 289 -21.56 -16.95 -66.23
C VAL A 289 -22.36 -18.11 -65.63
N ALA A 290 -23.06 -17.87 -64.52
CA ALA A 290 -23.87 -18.90 -63.87
C ALA A 290 -25.06 -19.34 -64.75
N ILE A 291 -25.74 -18.42 -65.44
CA ILE A 291 -26.79 -18.77 -66.42
C ILE A 291 -26.19 -19.63 -67.54
N GLY A 292 -25.02 -19.28 -68.08
CA GLY A 292 -24.33 -20.08 -69.09
C GLY A 292 -24.06 -21.52 -68.62
N GLN A 293 -23.56 -21.69 -67.40
CA GLN A 293 -23.34 -23.01 -66.79
C GLN A 293 -24.65 -23.79 -66.58
N THR A 294 -25.73 -23.10 -66.19
CA THR A 294 -27.04 -23.71 -65.97
C THR A 294 -27.70 -24.13 -67.30
N LEU A 295 -27.59 -23.31 -68.35
CA LEU A 295 -28.01 -23.66 -69.72
C LEU A 295 -27.25 -24.87 -70.25
N GLU A 296 -25.94 -24.95 -69.96
CA GLU A 296 -25.13 -26.10 -70.32
C GLU A 296 -25.63 -27.38 -69.64
N LYS A 297 -25.90 -27.35 -68.33
CA LYS A 297 -26.50 -28.48 -67.58
C LYS A 297 -27.86 -28.89 -68.14
N LYS A 298 -28.65 -27.93 -68.65
CA LYS A 298 -29.94 -28.16 -69.29
C LYS A 298 -29.80 -28.80 -70.69
N GLY A 299 -28.60 -28.78 -71.28
CA GLY A 299 -28.30 -29.30 -72.62
C GLY A 299 -28.45 -28.26 -73.75
N GLU A 300 -28.61 -26.99 -73.41
CA GLU A 300 -28.76 -25.88 -74.38
C GLU A 300 -27.40 -25.23 -74.70
N SER A 301 -26.48 -25.99 -75.31
CA SER A 301 -25.08 -25.59 -75.49
C SER A 301 -24.87 -24.28 -76.28
N GLU A 302 -25.64 -24.03 -77.34
CA GLU A 302 -25.51 -22.78 -78.12
C GLU A 302 -26.01 -21.56 -77.34
N ALA A 303 -27.09 -21.72 -76.54
CA ALA A 303 -27.57 -20.66 -75.66
C ALA A 303 -26.55 -20.37 -74.53
N ALA A 304 -25.98 -21.43 -73.94
CA ALA A 304 -24.92 -21.31 -72.95
C ALA A 304 -23.70 -20.55 -73.48
N LEU A 305 -23.30 -20.85 -74.72
CA LEU A 305 -22.16 -20.23 -75.38
C LEU A 305 -22.41 -18.73 -75.61
N LYS A 306 -23.57 -18.37 -76.15
CA LYS A 306 -23.97 -16.96 -76.33
C LYS A 306 -23.97 -16.18 -75.02
N GLU A 307 -24.59 -16.72 -73.97
CA GLU A 307 -24.69 -16.03 -72.68
C GLU A 307 -23.30 -15.82 -72.04
N THR A 308 -22.40 -16.80 -72.19
CA THR A 308 -21.05 -16.72 -71.62
C THR A 308 -20.13 -15.82 -72.45
N GLU A 309 -20.32 -15.73 -73.77
CA GLU A 309 -19.66 -14.71 -74.60
C GLU A 309 -20.05 -13.30 -74.15
N GLU A 310 -21.34 -13.05 -73.92
CA GLU A 310 -21.81 -11.77 -73.35
C GLU A 310 -21.19 -11.53 -71.96
N ALA A 311 -21.14 -12.55 -71.10
CA ALA A 311 -20.50 -12.43 -69.78
C ALA A 311 -19.04 -11.99 -69.88
N VAL A 312 -18.28 -12.57 -70.82
CA VAL A 312 -16.87 -12.24 -71.05
C VAL A 312 -16.70 -10.81 -71.58
N THR A 313 -17.58 -10.34 -72.47
CA THR A 313 -17.52 -8.94 -72.94
C THR A 313 -17.73 -7.94 -71.79
N ILE A 314 -18.62 -8.24 -70.85
CA ILE A 314 -18.79 -7.44 -69.64
C ILE A 314 -17.59 -7.59 -68.71
N ALA A 315 -17.05 -8.80 -68.55
CA ALA A 315 -15.88 -9.07 -67.73
C ALA A 315 -14.64 -8.28 -68.20
N ASP A 316 -14.48 -8.07 -69.51
CA ASP A 316 -13.40 -7.26 -70.07
C ASP A 316 -13.48 -5.77 -69.62
N THR A 317 -14.66 -5.29 -69.19
CA THR A 317 -14.86 -3.91 -68.73
C THR A 317 -14.67 -3.72 -67.21
N ILE A 318 -14.66 -4.80 -66.42
CA ILE A 318 -14.55 -4.72 -64.95
C ILE A 318 -13.10 -4.81 -64.46
N SER A 319 -12.77 -4.07 -63.41
CA SER A 319 -11.47 -4.16 -62.73
C SER A 319 -11.43 -5.26 -61.67
N ASN A 320 -11.84 -6.48 -62.04
CA ASN A 320 -11.87 -7.63 -61.14
C ASN A 320 -11.27 -8.88 -61.82
N ALA A 321 -9.98 -9.13 -61.58
CA ALA A 321 -9.24 -10.20 -62.23
C ALA A 321 -9.78 -11.60 -61.88
N LYS A 322 -10.35 -11.77 -60.67
CA LYS A 322 -10.95 -13.03 -60.22
C LYS A 322 -12.20 -13.36 -61.03
N GLU A 323 -13.12 -12.42 -61.18
CA GLU A 323 -14.35 -12.66 -61.95
C GLU A 323 -14.06 -12.71 -63.46
N GLN A 324 -13.06 -11.98 -63.96
CA GLN A 324 -12.52 -12.16 -65.32
C GLN A 324 -12.04 -13.60 -65.55
N ALA A 325 -11.23 -14.14 -64.65
CA ALA A 325 -10.74 -15.50 -64.76
C ALA A 325 -11.89 -16.52 -64.80
N LYS A 326 -12.90 -16.39 -63.92
CA LYS A 326 -14.06 -17.29 -63.95
C LYS A 326 -14.83 -17.22 -65.28
N ALA A 327 -15.07 -16.02 -65.81
CA ALA A 327 -15.77 -15.85 -67.07
C ALA A 327 -14.99 -16.46 -68.25
N TYR A 328 -13.67 -16.22 -68.32
CA TYR A 328 -12.83 -16.82 -69.35
C TYR A 328 -12.78 -18.35 -69.25
N LEU A 329 -12.69 -18.90 -68.04
CA LEU A 329 -12.68 -20.35 -67.84
C LEU A 329 -13.98 -20.98 -68.34
N ALA A 330 -15.12 -20.44 -67.91
CA ALA A 330 -16.43 -20.93 -68.34
C ALA A 330 -16.59 -20.90 -69.87
N LEU A 331 -16.17 -19.80 -70.52
CA LEU A 331 -16.24 -19.70 -71.98
C LEU A 331 -15.25 -20.66 -72.68
N ALA A 332 -14.04 -20.83 -72.15
CA ALA A 332 -13.05 -21.74 -72.72
C ALA A 332 -13.52 -23.20 -72.65
N ASP A 333 -14.12 -23.61 -71.52
CA ASP A 333 -14.70 -24.93 -71.34
C ASP A 333 -15.84 -25.19 -72.35
N LEU A 334 -16.73 -24.21 -72.54
CA LEU A 334 -17.80 -24.30 -73.52
C LEU A 334 -17.26 -24.38 -74.95
N TYR A 335 -16.25 -23.57 -75.31
CA TYR A 335 -15.61 -23.68 -76.62
C TYR A 335 -14.97 -25.04 -76.85
N GLN A 336 -14.30 -25.60 -75.83
CA GLN A 336 -13.68 -26.92 -75.93
C GLN A 336 -14.73 -28.02 -76.14
N LYS A 337 -15.82 -28.01 -75.36
CA LYS A 337 -16.91 -28.99 -75.48
C LYS A 337 -17.66 -28.91 -76.81
N ASN A 338 -17.76 -27.71 -77.39
CA ASN A 338 -18.37 -27.49 -78.70
C ASN A 338 -17.39 -27.64 -79.88
N GLY A 339 -16.19 -28.21 -79.65
CA GLY A 339 -15.19 -28.48 -80.70
C GLY A 339 -14.46 -27.24 -81.25
N ARG A 340 -14.69 -26.05 -80.69
CA ARG A 340 -14.08 -24.78 -81.09
C ARG A 340 -12.68 -24.61 -80.47
N THR A 341 -11.77 -25.53 -80.82
CA THR A 341 -10.44 -25.69 -80.16
C THR A 341 -9.57 -24.43 -80.21
N GLN A 342 -9.56 -23.70 -81.34
CA GLN A 342 -8.75 -22.47 -81.46
C GLN A 342 -9.27 -21.36 -80.54
N ASN A 343 -10.60 -21.18 -80.47
CA ASN A 343 -11.25 -20.23 -79.57
C ASN A 343 -11.01 -20.61 -78.12
N ALA A 344 -11.12 -21.90 -77.78
CA ALA A 344 -10.83 -22.41 -76.44
C ALA A 344 -9.39 -22.05 -76.03
N LEU A 345 -8.39 -22.35 -76.88
CA LEU A 345 -6.99 -22.04 -76.61
C LEU A 345 -6.73 -20.54 -76.41
N ALA A 346 -7.34 -19.69 -77.24
CA ALA A 346 -7.21 -18.23 -77.11
C ALA A 346 -7.81 -17.73 -75.78
N THR A 347 -8.98 -18.24 -75.40
CA THR A 347 -9.66 -17.89 -74.15
C THR A 347 -8.91 -18.43 -72.92
N TYR A 348 -8.34 -19.64 -72.99
CA TYR A 348 -7.48 -20.18 -71.92
C TYR A 348 -6.23 -19.31 -71.67
N ARG A 349 -5.66 -18.68 -72.71
CA ARG A 349 -4.56 -17.72 -72.53
C ARG A 349 -5.01 -16.47 -71.77
N LYS A 350 -6.21 -15.95 -72.07
CA LYS A 350 -6.82 -14.84 -71.30
C LYS A 350 -7.07 -15.24 -69.85
N TYR A 351 -7.61 -16.45 -69.64
CA TYR A 351 -7.78 -17.05 -68.31
C TYR A 351 -6.47 -17.08 -67.52
N ALA A 352 -5.40 -17.65 -68.07
CA ALA A 352 -4.10 -17.72 -67.42
C ALA A 352 -3.56 -16.33 -67.02
N ALA A 353 -3.71 -15.33 -67.90
CA ALA A 353 -3.32 -13.95 -67.61
C ALA A 353 -4.19 -13.30 -66.51
N ALA A 354 -5.48 -13.63 -66.44
CA ALA A 354 -6.37 -13.15 -65.38
C ALA A 354 -6.08 -13.82 -64.03
N VAL A 355 -5.80 -15.14 -64.03
CA VAL A 355 -5.36 -15.88 -62.82
C VAL A 355 -4.10 -15.27 -62.25
N ASN A 356 -3.05 -15.07 -63.06
CA ASN A 356 -1.80 -14.45 -62.59
C ASN A 356 -2.03 -13.06 -61.97
N ARG A 357 -2.93 -12.25 -62.54
CA ARG A 357 -3.30 -10.95 -61.98
C ARG A 357 -4.06 -11.09 -60.66
N SER A 358 -5.01 -12.03 -60.59
CA SER A 358 -5.79 -12.32 -59.38
C SER A 358 -4.92 -12.87 -58.25
N GLU A 359 -3.94 -13.73 -58.57
CA GLU A 359 -2.99 -14.27 -57.60
C GLU A 359 -2.11 -13.16 -57.03
N LYS A 360 -1.56 -12.30 -57.89
CA LYS A 360 -0.78 -11.13 -57.45
C LYS A 360 -1.60 -10.19 -56.56
N GLN A 361 -2.86 -9.93 -56.90
CA GLN A 361 -3.77 -9.13 -56.05
C GLN A 361 -4.03 -9.82 -54.70
N ASN A 362 -4.21 -11.15 -54.71
CA ASN A 362 -4.44 -11.90 -53.48
C ASN A 362 -3.18 -11.96 -52.60
N GLU A 363 -1.99 -12.07 -53.17
CA GLU A 363 -0.71 -12.03 -52.47
C GLU A 363 -0.50 -10.68 -51.76
N ILE A 364 -0.79 -9.56 -52.45
CA ILE A 364 -0.76 -8.22 -51.85
C ILE A 364 -1.73 -8.14 -50.67
N ARG A 365 -2.99 -8.55 -50.87
CA ARG A 365 -4.02 -8.53 -49.82
C ARG A 365 -3.65 -9.41 -48.62
N LEU A 366 -3.05 -10.59 -48.84
CA LEU A 366 -2.59 -11.48 -47.77
C LEU A 366 -1.41 -10.87 -47.01
N THR A 367 -0.51 -10.17 -47.69
CA THR A 367 0.63 -9.48 -47.08
C THR A 367 0.14 -8.31 -46.20
N GLU A 368 -0.73 -7.45 -46.74
CA GLU A 368 -1.37 -6.36 -45.98
C GLU A 368 -2.11 -6.89 -44.75
N LYS A 369 -2.90 -7.97 -44.92
CA LYS A 369 -3.59 -8.63 -43.81
C LYS A 369 -2.61 -9.16 -42.76
N SER A 370 -1.51 -9.79 -43.18
CA SER A 370 -0.47 -10.28 -42.26
C SER A 370 0.21 -9.15 -41.48
N GLU A 371 0.42 -7.99 -42.11
CA GLU A 371 0.98 -6.81 -41.45
C GLU A 371 0.03 -6.25 -40.39
N LEU A 372 -1.29 -6.19 -40.67
CA LEU A 372 -2.29 -5.76 -39.71
C LEU A 372 -2.38 -6.69 -38.50
N ILE A 373 -2.37 -8.01 -38.72
CA ILE A 373 -2.35 -9.00 -37.64
C ILE A 373 -1.08 -8.84 -36.78
N LYS A 374 0.07 -8.59 -37.41
CA LYS A 374 1.31 -8.34 -36.68
C LYS A 374 1.22 -7.08 -35.82
N LYS A 375 0.75 -5.96 -36.38
CA LYS A 375 0.52 -4.72 -35.62
C LYS A 375 -0.37 -4.98 -34.41
N GLN A 376 -1.45 -5.73 -34.59
CA GLN A 376 -2.34 -6.03 -33.47
C GLN A 376 -1.69 -6.88 -32.38
N LYS A 377 -0.84 -7.83 -32.75
CA LYS A 377 -0.02 -8.56 -31.77
C LYS A 377 0.91 -7.62 -31.00
N ASP A 378 1.49 -6.64 -31.68
CA ASP A 378 2.33 -5.61 -31.03
C ASP A 378 1.50 -4.73 -30.07
N ILE A 379 0.23 -4.43 -30.41
CA ILE A 379 -0.73 -3.75 -29.51
C ILE A 379 -0.97 -4.61 -28.26
N GLU A 380 -1.23 -5.90 -28.42
CA GLU A 380 -1.45 -6.82 -27.31
C GLU A 380 -0.23 -6.93 -26.38
N GLU A 381 0.97 -7.03 -26.95
CA GLU A 381 2.21 -7.06 -26.17
C GLU A 381 2.43 -5.75 -25.40
N LEU A 382 2.23 -4.61 -26.07
CA LEU A 382 2.36 -3.30 -25.43
C LEU A 382 1.35 -3.13 -24.30
N THR A 383 0.08 -3.43 -24.53
CA THR A 383 -0.99 -3.27 -23.55
C THR A 383 -0.78 -4.18 -22.34
N SER A 384 -0.39 -5.43 -22.56
CA SER A 384 0.05 -6.34 -21.49
C SER A 384 1.21 -5.74 -20.68
N SER A 385 2.19 -5.14 -21.34
CA SER A 385 3.32 -4.48 -20.66
C SER A 385 2.88 -3.28 -19.80
N VAL A 386 1.93 -2.48 -20.28
CA VAL A 386 1.37 -1.33 -19.55
C VAL A 386 0.55 -1.80 -18.35
N SER A 387 -0.31 -2.80 -18.51
CA SER A 387 -1.09 -3.38 -17.40
C SER A 387 -0.20 -3.99 -16.32
N ILE A 388 0.92 -4.63 -16.70
CA ILE A 388 1.92 -5.12 -15.74
C ILE A 388 2.55 -3.95 -14.98
N GLY A 389 2.97 -2.89 -15.68
CA GLY A 389 3.52 -1.69 -15.05
C GLY A 389 2.56 -1.02 -14.06
N GLN A 390 1.26 -0.97 -14.39
CA GLN A 390 0.20 -0.48 -13.52
C GLN A 390 0.08 -1.31 -12.23
N ARG A 391 0.05 -2.64 -12.34
CA ARG A 391 -0.03 -3.56 -11.19
C ARG A 391 1.19 -3.42 -10.29
N ASP A 392 2.39 -3.38 -10.86
CA ASP A 392 3.64 -3.20 -10.12
C ASP A 392 3.69 -1.85 -9.37
N TYR A 393 3.16 -0.78 -9.98
CA TYR A 393 3.04 0.52 -9.31
C TYR A 393 2.05 0.48 -8.13
N ALA A 394 0.89 -0.17 -8.29
CA ALA A 394 -0.09 -0.32 -7.21
C ALA A 394 0.49 -1.13 -6.02
N LEU A 395 1.22 -2.21 -6.30
CA LEU A 395 1.89 -3.01 -5.28
C LEU A 395 2.95 -2.18 -4.53
N GLU A 396 3.73 -1.35 -5.23
CA GLU A 396 4.69 -0.44 -4.57
C GLU A 396 3.99 0.51 -3.61
N GLN A 397 2.90 1.17 -4.05
CA GLN A 397 2.13 2.07 -3.19
C GLN A 397 1.59 1.35 -1.94
N GLN A 398 1.13 0.11 -2.09
CA GLN A 398 0.69 -0.71 -0.98
C GLN A 398 1.84 -1.07 -0.03
N THR A 399 3.00 -1.46 -0.56
CA THR A 399 4.19 -1.75 0.25
C THR A 399 4.70 -0.53 1.01
N VAL A 400 4.73 0.64 0.39
CA VAL A 400 5.11 1.92 1.03
C VAL A 400 4.12 2.26 2.14
N SER A 401 2.83 2.10 1.91
CA SER A 401 1.80 2.37 2.93
C SER A 401 1.95 1.43 4.13
N ARG A 402 2.21 0.14 3.88
CA ARG A 402 2.50 -0.85 4.93
C ARG A 402 3.78 -0.51 5.71
N GLN A 403 4.84 -0.09 5.02
CA GLN A 403 6.09 0.33 5.67
C GLN A 403 5.90 1.56 6.57
N ARG A 404 5.13 2.57 6.13
CA ARG A 404 4.79 3.73 6.98
C ARG A 404 4.10 3.30 8.27
N LEU A 405 3.15 2.37 8.18
CA LEU A 405 2.45 1.82 9.35
C LEU A 405 3.42 1.16 10.35
N ILE A 406 4.36 0.35 9.85
CA ILE A 406 5.40 -0.28 10.68
C ILE A 406 6.30 0.79 11.32
N ILE A 407 6.76 1.79 10.56
CA ILE A 407 7.62 2.87 11.06
C ILE A 407 6.92 3.66 12.16
N TYR A 408 5.66 4.06 11.96
CA TYR A 408 4.89 4.77 12.99
C TYR A 408 4.65 3.92 14.22
N GLY A 409 4.41 2.61 14.06
CA GLY A 409 4.34 1.66 15.17
C GLY A 409 5.64 1.61 15.99
N LEU A 410 6.80 1.52 15.33
CA LEU A 410 8.11 1.52 15.99
C LEU A 410 8.40 2.83 16.72
N LEU A 411 8.10 3.97 16.10
CA LEU A 411 8.24 5.29 16.76
C LEU A 411 7.35 5.40 18.01
N GLY A 412 6.13 4.87 17.96
CA GLY A 412 5.25 4.78 19.11
C GLY A 412 5.84 3.95 20.25
N ILE A 413 6.42 2.78 19.94
CA ILE A 413 7.10 1.93 20.93
C ILE A 413 8.29 2.66 21.57
N ILE A 414 9.13 3.32 20.77
CA ILE A 414 10.28 4.10 21.27
C ILE A 414 9.80 5.21 22.22
N ALA A 415 8.72 5.92 21.87
CA ALA A 415 8.14 6.95 22.73
C ALA A 415 7.65 6.38 24.07
N ILE A 416 6.98 5.22 24.07
CA ILE A 416 6.53 4.53 25.28
C ILE A 416 7.73 4.13 26.16
N ILE A 417 8.79 3.59 25.56
CA ILE A 417 10.03 3.23 26.28
C ILE A 417 10.67 4.48 26.91
N GLY A 418 10.69 5.61 26.19
CA GLY A 418 11.21 6.87 26.70
C GLY A 418 10.42 7.40 27.91
N VAL A 419 9.09 7.41 27.81
CA VAL A 419 8.20 7.85 28.90
C VAL A 419 8.34 6.94 30.13
N THR A 420 8.30 5.62 29.94
CA THR A 420 8.44 4.66 31.04
C THR A 420 9.82 4.78 31.72
N SER A 421 10.89 4.93 30.96
CA SER A 421 12.24 5.14 31.50
C SER A 421 12.35 6.43 32.33
N PHE A 422 11.72 7.52 31.89
CA PHE A 422 11.67 8.78 32.63
C PHE A 422 10.97 8.62 33.98
N PHE A 423 9.83 7.93 34.03
CA PHE A 423 9.11 7.67 35.28
C PHE A 423 9.92 6.79 36.24
N ILE A 424 10.59 5.75 35.73
CA ILE A 424 11.47 4.88 36.53
C ILE A 424 12.61 5.71 37.15
N TYR A 425 13.28 6.54 36.34
CA TYR A 425 14.37 7.39 36.80
C TYR A 425 13.93 8.36 37.92
N LYS A 426 12.77 9.02 37.74
CA LYS A 426 12.20 9.93 38.74
C LYS A 426 11.94 9.21 40.07
N ASN A 427 11.36 8.01 40.03
CA ASN A 427 11.05 7.22 41.22
C ASN A 427 12.31 6.72 41.95
N ALA A 428 13.34 6.32 41.19
CA ALA A 428 14.62 5.91 41.78
C ALA A 428 15.31 7.07 42.54
N MET A 429 15.26 8.29 41.98
CA MET A 429 15.84 9.47 42.62
C MET A 429 15.10 9.85 43.91
N ALA A 430 13.77 9.76 43.93
CA ALA A 430 12.96 9.99 45.13
C ALA A 430 13.30 8.98 46.23
N SER A 431 13.41 7.69 45.88
CA SER A 431 13.77 6.62 46.82
C SER A 431 15.15 6.82 47.45
N LYS A 432 16.13 7.28 46.66
CA LYS A 432 17.49 7.58 47.17
C LYS A 432 17.49 8.66 48.25
N ARG A 433 16.70 9.73 48.07
CA ARG A 433 16.58 10.81 49.07
C ARG A 433 15.91 10.33 50.36
N ALA A 434 14.85 9.53 50.24
CA ALA A 434 14.17 8.94 51.39
C ALA A 434 15.13 8.07 52.24
N ASN A 435 15.96 7.25 51.59
CA ASN A 435 16.93 6.40 52.29
C ASN A 435 18.00 7.20 53.06
N GLN A 436 18.45 8.34 52.52
CA GLN A 436 19.43 9.21 53.20
C GLN A 436 18.84 9.86 54.45
N LEU A 437 17.58 10.31 54.38
CA LEU A 437 16.86 10.86 55.53
C LEU A 437 16.66 9.82 56.64
N LEU A 438 16.31 8.59 56.28
CA LEU A 438 16.19 7.48 57.23
C LEU A 438 17.53 7.18 57.92
N ALA A 439 18.63 7.14 57.17
CA ALA A 439 19.96 6.93 57.74
C ALA A 439 20.35 8.01 58.76
N LEU A 440 20.09 9.30 58.46
CA LEU A 440 20.30 10.39 59.41
C LEU A 440 19.50 10.21 60.69
N LYS A 441 18.20 9.91 60.58
CA LYS A 441 17.33 9.71 61.75
C LYS A 441 17.82 8.56 62.62
N SER A 442 18.26 7.45 62.01
CA SER A 442 18.82 6.31 62.75
C SER A 442 20.07 6.70 63.54
N LEU A 443 21.03 7.39 62.92
CA LEU A 443 22.27 7.82 63.59
C LEU A 443 22.01 8.80 64.75
N ARG A 444 21.00 9.70 64.63
CA ARG A 444 20.60 10.59 65.72
C ARG A 444 20.15 9.80 66.97
N SER A 445 19.45 8.68 66.81
CA SER A 445 18.95 7.88 67.94
C SER A 445 20.04 7.12 68.71
N GLN A 446 21.22 6.89 68.11
CA GLN A 446 22.27 6.05 68.70
C GLN A 446 23.22 6.80 69.66
N MET A 447 23.08 8.12 69.84
CA MET A 447 24.11 8.95 70.48
C MET A 447 23.99 9.19 72.00
N ASN A 448 23.17 8.46 72.78
CA ASN A 448 23.16 8.68 74.24
C ASN A 448 22.82 7.52 75.21
N PRO A 449 23.12 6.22 74.94
CA PRO A 449 22.85 5.18 75.95
C PRO A 449 23.71 5.32 77.20
N HIS A 450 24.99 5.69 77.01
CA HIS A 450 25.99 5.64 78.06
C HIS A 450 25.77 6.72 79.13
N PHE A 451 25.55 7.98 78.75
CA PHE A 451 25.24 9.06 79.69
C PHE A 451 24.03 8.74 80.57
N ILE A 452 22.98 8.12 80.01
CA ILE A 452 21.78 7.72 80.77
C ILE A 452 22.13 6.73 81.87
N PHE A 453 22.86 5.65 81.56
CA PHE A 453 23.28 4.67 82.57
C PHE A 453 24.15 5.31 83.67
N ASN A 454 24.98 6.28 83.31
CA ASN A 454 25.90 6.93 84.21
C ASN A 454 25.25 7.95 85.14
N ALA A 455 24.26 8.69 84.64
CA ALA A 455 23.44 9.58 85.45
C ALA A 455 22.64 8.77 86.48
N LEU A 456 22.04 7.64 86.08
CA LEU A 456 21.32 6.74 86.99
C LEU A 456 22.22 6.17 88.10
N ASN A 457 23.46 5.79 87.78
CA ASN A 457 24.43 5.35 88.78
C ASN A 457 24.79 6.47 89.78
N SER A 458 24.80 7.72 89.34
CA SER A 458 25.13 8.86 90.19
C SER A 458 23.98 9.20 91.13
N VAL A 459 22.74 9.07 90.67
CA VAL A 459 21.55 9.12 91.52
C VAL A 459 21.61 8.03 92.60
N ASN A 460 21.93 6.79 92.23
CA ASN A 460 22.10 5.70 93.20
C ASN A 460 23.18 6.02 94.25
N HIS A 461 24.28 6.68 93.86
CA HIS A 461 25.32 7.11 94.80
C HIS A 461 24.83 8.18 95.79
N PHE A 462 24.14 9.22 95.32
CA PHE A 462 23.61 10.27 96.21
C PHE A 462 22.54 9.74 97.19
N ILE A 463 21.73 8.77 96.74
CA ILE A 463 20.78 8.06 97.61
C ILE A 463 21.54 7.24 98.67
N ALA A 464 22.61 6.54 98.28
CA ALA A 464 23.42 5.74 99.21
C ALA A 464 24.17 6.60 100.25
N THR A 465 24.54 7.84 99.92
CA THR A 465 25.19 8.79 100.84
C THR A 465 24.22 9.64 101.67
N GLN A 466 22.91 9.35 101.63
CA GLN A 466 21.85 10.08 102.35
C GLN A 466 21.76 11.59 102.04
N ASP A 467 22.20 12.04 100.87
CA ASP A 467 22.07 13.44 100.43
C ASP A 467 20.82 13.60 99.54
N GLU A 468 19.65 13.54 100.17
CA GLU A 468 18.34 13.60 99.49
C GLU A 468 18.15 14.90 98.67
N ARG A 469 18.69 16.02 99.17
CA ARG A 469 18.58 17.31 98.48
C ARG A 469 19.42 17.32 97.20
N ALA A 470 20.68 16.86 97.25
CA ALA A 470 21.51 16.76 96.05
C ALA A 470 20.96 15.73 95.05
N ALA A 471 20.43 14.61 95.52
CA ALA A 471 19.81 13.60 94.67
C ALA A 471 18.62 14.15 93.88
N ASN A 472 17.69 14.86 94.55
CA ASN A 472 16.52 15.47 93.91
C ASN A 472 16.91 16.58 92.92
N GLN A 473 17.88 17.42 93.28
CA GLN A 473 18.37 18.46 92.37
C GLN A 473 19.02 17.84 91.11
N PHE A 474 19.87 16.83 91.28
CA PHE A 474 20.51 16.13 90.18
C PHE A 474 19.48 15.44 89.27
N LEU A 475 18.44 14.81 89.84
CA LEU A 475 17.35 14.20 89.07
C LEU A 475 16.53 15.21 88.27
N SER A 476 16.24 16.38 88.84
CA SER A 476 15.52 17.45 88.15
C SER A 476 16.33 18.00 86.98
N GLU A 477 17.61 18.30 87.20
CA GLU A 477 18.52 18.79 86.17
C GLU A 477 18.78 17.74 85.08
N PHE A 478 18.90 16.47 85.45
CA PHE A 478 18.99 15.35 84.49
C PHE A 478 17.72 15.20 83.66
N SER A 479 16.54 15.30 84.27
CA SER A 479 15.25 15.22 83.57
C SER A 479 15.08 16.38 82.57
N GLN A 480 15.51 17.59 82.97
CA GLN A 480 15.54 18.76 82.08
C GLN A 480 16.48 18.53 80.90
N LEU A 481 17.68 18.01 81.13
CA LEU A 481 18.63 17.71 80.05
C LEU A 481 18.06 16.67 79.09
N MET A 482 17.45 15.59 79.60
CA MET A 482 16.85 14.55 78.77
C MET A 482 15.70 15.10 77.91
N ARG A 483 14.87 15.99 78.47
CA ARG A 483 13.81 16.65 77.71
C ARG A 483 14.39 17.51 76.58
N LEU A 484 15.38 18.36 76.88
CA LEU A 484 16.05 19.19 75.89
C LEU A 484 16.72 18.35 74.80
N VAL A 485 17.41 17.27 75.17
CA VAL A 485 18.04 16.34 74.22
C VAL A 485 16.99 15.71 73.29
N LEU A 486 15.89 15.19 73.83
CA LEU A 486 14.84 14.54 73.04
C LEU A 486 14.14 15.51 72.09
N GLU A 487 13.74 16.68 72.58
CA GLU A 487 13.05 17.71 71.77
C GLU A 487 13.93 18.20 70.62
N ASN A 488 15.21 18.48 70.90
CA ASN A 488 16.12 19.04 69.92
C ASN A 488 16.70 17.97 68.96
N SER A 489 16.73 16.69 69.34
CA SER A 489 17.21 15.59 68.47
C SER A 489 16.37 15.37 67.21
N GLN A 490 15.10 15.80 67.21
CA GLN A 490 14.19 15.64 66.08
C GLN A 490 14.39 16.70 65.00
N GLN A 491 15.07 17.80 65.33
CA GLN A 491 15.33 18.91 64.41
C GLN A 491 16.64 18.68 63.64
N ASP A 492 16.71 19.24 62.42
CA ASP A 492 17.93 19.18 61.61
C ASP A 492 19.02 20.12 62.17
N PHE A 493 18.58 21.28 62.68
CA PHE A 493 19.40 22.30 63.32
C PHE A 493 18.62 22.92 64.48
N ILE A 494 19.34 23.37 65.52
CA ILE A 494 18.80 24.08 66.68
C ILE A 494 19.56 25.39 66.87
N SER A 495 19.00 26.35 67.59
CA SER A 495 19.73 27.59 67.90
C SER A 495 20.97 27.31 68.75
N LEU A 496 22.02 28.10 68.56
CA LEU A 496 23.25 28.03 69.35
C LEU A 496 22.96 28.25 70.84
N GLN A 497 21.97 29.08 71.16
CA GLN A 497 21.48 29.28 72.53
C GLN A 497 20.97 27.98 73.15
N LYS A 498 20.18 27.19 72.41
CA LYS A 498 19.68 25.88 72.89
C LYS A 498 20.80 24.85 73.02
N GLU A 499 21.75 24.81 72.06
CA GLU A 499 22.93 23.96 72.19
C GLU A 499 23.73 24.36 73.44
N GLN A 500 23.96 25.66 73.68
CA GLN A 500 24.65 26.15 74.87
C GLN A 500 23.93 25.76 76.17
N GLU A 501 22.60 25.84 76.23
CA GLU A 501 21.80 25.40 77.38
C GLU A 501 22.03 23.90 77.67
N ILE A 502 21.97 23.07 76.61
CA ILE A 502 22.24 21.63 76.70
C ILE A 502 23.66 21.36 77.20
N LEU A 503 24.67 22.03 76.63
CA LEU A 503 26.08 21.85 77.01
C LEU A 503 26.36 22.31 78.44
N SER A 504 25.74 23.41 78.87
CA SER A 504 25.87 23.94 80.23
C SER A 504 25.28 22.99 81.27
N LEU A 505 24.06 22.51 81.02
CA LEU A 505 23.39 21.56 81.91
C LEU A 505 24.12 20.21 81.94
N TYR A 506 24.65 19.76 80.80
CA TYR A 506 25.49 18.58 80.71
C TYR A 506 26.77 18.70 81.56
N LEU A 507 27.55 19.77 81.38
CA LEU A 507 28.79 19.98 82.15
C LEU A 507 28.53 20.17 83.64
N LYS A 508 27.41 20.81 84.00
CA LYS A 508 26.97 20.95 85.40
C LYS A 508 26.73 19.59 86.05
N LEU A 509 26.01 18.70 85.36
CA LEU A 509 25.77 17.33 85.85
C LEU A 509 27.07 16.54 85.94
N GLU A 510 27.94 16.59 84.93
CA GLU A 510 29.25 15.92 84.99
C GLU A 510 30.14 16.48 86.11
N HIS A 511 30.12 17.78 86.36
CA HIS A 511 30.82 18.39 87.50
C HIS A 511 30.25 17.87 88.84
N TYR A 512 28.93 17.72 88.98
CA TYR A 512 28.36 17.12 90.19
C TYR A 512 28.79 15.66 90.41
N ARG A 513 29.03 14.91 89.33
CA ARG A 513 29.51 13.52 89.41
C ARG A 513 30.97 13.44 89.83
N PHE A 514 31.77 14.43 89.49
CA PHE A 514 33.21 14.48 89.76
C PHE A 514 33.58 15.75 90.53
N ARG A 515 32.90 15.99 91.68
CA ARG A 515 32.89 17.24 92.47
C ARG A 515 34.27 17.88 92.78
N ASP A 516 35.37 17.14 92.66
CA ASP A 516 36.74 17.62 92.93
C ASP A 516 37.77 17.35 91.80
N LYS A 517 37.33 16.91 90.61
CA LYS A 517 38.26 16.52 89.53
C LYS A 517 38.56 17.63 88.53
N PHE A 518 37.61 18.51 88.26
CA PHE A 518 37.82 19.58 87.29
C PHE A 518 36.96 20.80 87.56
N ASP A 519 37.44 21.96 87.14
CA ASP A 519 36.63 23.16 86.93
C ASP A 519 36.38 23.35 85.42
N TYR A 520 35.28 24.00 85.06
CA TYR A 520 34.94 24.26 83.66
C TYR A 520 34.54 25.72 83.40
N GLU A 521 34.75 26.16 82.15
CA GLU A 521 34.42 27.50 81.69
C GLU A 521 33.82 27.42 80.28
N ILE A 522 32.64 28.03 80.08
CA ILE A 522 31.99 28.15 78.76
C ILE A 522 32.01 29.62 78.37
N ASN A 523 32.78 29.94 77.33
CA ASN A 523 32.94 31.28 76.81
C ASN A 523 32.31 31.38 75.42
N LEU A 524 31.20 32.10 75.34
CA LEU A 524 30.60 32.49 74.07
C LEU A 524 31.07 33.89 73.71
N ASP A 525 31.57 34.07 72.48
CA ASP A 525 31.93 35.37 71.95
C ASP A 525 30.70 36.31 71.95
N PRO A 526 30.74 37.46 72.66
CA PRO A 526 29.61 38.39 72.76
C PRO A 526 29.11 38.93 71.42
N SER A 527 29.92 38.85 70.36
CA SER A 527 29.52 39.25 69.00
C SER A 527 28.56 38.26 68.31
N LEU A 528 28.36 37.07 68.88
CA LEU A 528 27.47 36.04 68.34
C LEU A 528 26.03 36.24 68.82
N ASN A 529 25.08 36.35 67.88
CA ASN A 529 23.67 36.23 68.20
C ASN A 529 23.28 34.75 68.30
N ALA A 530 23.30 34.22 69.53
CA ALA A 530 23.06 32.80 69.80
C ALA A 530 21.64 32.33 69.44
N GLU A 531 20.65 33.22 69.39
CA GLU A 531 19.28 32.88 69.00
C GLU A 531 19.15 32.65 67.51
N SER A 532 19.84 33.46 66.70
CA SER A 532 19.75 33.39 65.24
C SER A 532 20.68 32.35 64.61
N ILE A 533 21.75 31.96 65.28
CA ILE A 533 22.73 31.01 64.70
C ILE A 533 22.23 29.58 64.89
N GLU A 534 22.16 28.81 63.80
CA GLU A 534 21.74 27.41 63.79
C GLU A 534 22.94 26.46 63.77
N VAL A 535 22.95 25.49 64.67
CA VAL A 535 23.96 24.42 64.74
C VAL A 535 23.30 23.04 64.70
N PRO A 536 23.96 22.01 64.14
CA PRO A 536 23.48 20.64 64.27
C PRO A 536 23.44 20.26 65.76
N PRO A 537 22.31 19.76 66.28
CA PRO A 537 22.18 19.47 67.71
C PRO A 537 23.18 18.44 68.19
N MET A 538 23.70 18.59 69.41
CA MET A 538 24.59 17.62 70.06
C MET A 538 25.82 17.26 69.23
N LEU A 539 26.35 18.22 68.45
CA LEU A 539 27.60 18.00 67.71
C LEU A 539 28.81 18.23 68.61
N ILE A 540 28.71 19.16 69.56
CA ILE A 540 29.81 19.56 70.45
C ILE A 540 29.89 18.65 71.68
N GLN A 541 28.73 18.23 72.21
CA GLN A 541 28.60 17.43 73.43
C GLN A 541 29.55 16.21 73.51
N PRO A 542 29.71 15.37 72.47
CA PRO A 542 30.53 14.17 72.59
C PRO A 542 32.03 14.48 72.78
N TYR A 543 32.49 15.64 72.31
CA TYR A 543 33.87 16.07 72.51
C TYR A 543 34.09 16.57 73.93
N LEU A 544 33.08 17.19 74.55
CA LEU A 544 33.09 17.51 75.98
C LEU A 544 33.00 16.25 76.84
N GLU A 545 32.18 15.27 76.46
CA GLU A 545 32.14 13.95 77.11
C GLU A 545 33.53 13.31 77.11
N ASN A 546 34.19 13.28 75.95
CA ASN A 546 35.53 12.74 75.83
C ASN A 546 36.54 13.48 76.70
N ALA A 547 36.50 14.81 76.74
CA ALA A 547 37.39 15.62 77.57
C ALA A 547 37.25 15.29 79.07
N VAL A 548 36.02 15.21 79.57
CA VAL A 548 35.74 14.88 80.98
C VAL A 548 36.13 13.43 81.31
N TRP A 549 35.66 12.48 80.51
CA TRP A 549 35.76 11.05 80.79
C TRP A 549 37.15 10.48 80.60
N HIS A 550 37.84 10.92 79.54
CA HIS A 550 39.11 10.35 79.11
C HIS A 550 40.31 11.26 79.43
N GLY A 551 40.08 12.56 79.55
CA GLY A 551 41.10 13.53 79.94
C GLY A 551 41.14 13.73 81.45
N LEU A 552 40.07 14.26 82.01
CA LEU A 552 40.06 14.87 83.35
C LEU A 552 39.80 13.87 84.48
N ARG A 553 38.95 12.87 84.28
CA ARG A 553 38.59 11.86 85.31
C ARG A 553 39.82 11.15 85.90
N TYR A 554 40.81 10.83 85.07
CA TYR A 554 42.02 10.10 85.43
C TYR A 554 43.17 11.00 85.89
N LYS A 555 42.98 12.32 85.87
CA LYS A 555 43.99 13.25 86.37
C LYS A 555 44.06 13.18 87.90
N GLU A 556 45.28 13.16 88.42
CA GLU A 556 45.53 13.11 89.87
C GLU A 556 45.27 14.48 90.51
N THR A 557 45.64 15.56 89.81
CA THR A 557 45.37 16.95 90.20
C THR A 557 44.06 17.47 89.60
N LYS A 558 43.52 18.55 90.18
CA LYS A 558 42.33 19.21 89.65
C LYS A 558 42.62 19.77 88.26
N GLY A 559 41.82 19.39 87.26
CA GLY A 559 41.97 19.84 85.88
C GLY A 559 41.06 21.02 85.50
N LYS A 560 41.23 21.54 84.30
CA LYS A 560 40.44 22.62 83.70
C LYS A 560 39.93 22.21 82.32
N LEU A 561 38.63 22.40 82.11
CA LEU A 561 37.96 22.29 80.82
C LEU A 561 37.56 23.68 80.33
N SER A 562 37.90 24.04 79.09
CA SER A 562 37.37 25.25 78.46
C SER A 562 36.65 24.94 77.16
N LEU A 563 35.44 25.48 77.02
CA LEU A 563 34.69 25.54 75.77
C LEU A 563 34.66 27.00 75.32
N ARG A 564 35.25 27.28 74.16
CA ARG A 564 35.17 28.59 73.52
C ARG A 564 34.41 28.47 72.21
N ILE A 565 33.36 29.27 72.05
CA ILE A 565 32.61 29.36 70.81
C ILE A 565 32.80 30.75 70.24
N SER A 566 33.43 30.83 69.06
CA SER A 566 33.75 32.10 68.40
C SER A 566 33.49 32.02 66.90
N LYS A 567 33.41 33.18 66.25
CA LYS A 567 33.34 33.27 64.79
C LYS A 567 34.75 33.38 64.23
N GLN A 568 35.10 32.51 63.30
CA GLN A 568 36.33 32.60 62.50
C GLN A 568 35.95 32.55 61.02
N ASP A 569 36.22 33.63 60.30
CA ASP A 569 35.81 33.82 58.90
C ASP A 569 34.30 33.57 58.68
N HIS A 570 33.98 32.55 57.89
CA HIS A 570 32.62 32.10 57.56
C HIS A 570 32.15 30.93 58.43
N ASN A 571 32.90 30.55 59.46
CA ASN A 571 32.58 29.42 60.33
C ASN A 571 32.32 29.88 61.78
N LEU A 572 31.37 29.22 62.43
CA LEU A 572 31.31 29.10 63.86
C LEU A 572 32.30 28.01 64.28
N VAL A 573 33.23 28.34 65.17
CA VAL A 573 34.24 27.41 65.67
C VAL A 573 33.98 27.16 67.15
N ALA A 574 33.67 25.90 67.46
CA ALA A 574 33.61 25.42 68.85
C ALA A 574 34.94 24.74 69.19
N GLU A 575 35.69 25.36 70.09
CA GLU A 575 36.99 24.92 70.58
C GLU A 575 36.83 24.32 71.98
N VAL A 576 37.09 23.02 72.12
CA VAL A 576 37.09 22.29 73.38
C VAL A 576 38.52 21.99 73.76
N CYS A 577 38.99 22.53 74.87
CA CYS A 577 40.36 22.35 75.37
C CYS A 577 40.35 21.82 76.80
N ASP A 578 40.99 20.67 77.02
CA ASP A 578 41.21 20.08 78.33
C ASP A 578 42.69 20.01 78.68
N ASP A 579 43.03 20.13 79.96
CA ASP A 579 44.39 19.97 80.47
C ASP A 579 44.64 18.58 81.10
N GLY A 580 43.89 17.57 80.65
CA GLY A 580 43.91 16.21 81.17
C GLY A 580 45.20 15.44 80.94
N ILE A 581 45.13 14.12 81.11
CA ILE A 581 46.29 13.21 80.97
C ILE A 581 46.87 13.14 79.54
N GLY A 582 46.19 13.72 78.55
CA GLY A 582 46.57 13.71 77.14
C GLY A 582 46.23 12.42 76.40
N ARG A 583 46.15 12.51 75.06
CA ARG A 583 45.63 11.44 74.20
C ARG A 583 46.41 10.12 74.28
N LYS A 584 47.75 10.18 74.29
CA LYS A 584 48.62 8.99 74.33
C LYS A 584 48.45 8.23 75.65
N ARG A 585 48.52 8.92 76.79
CA ARG A 585 48.35 8.32 78.11
C ARG A 585 46.94 7.78 78.32
N SER A 586 45.94 8.50 77.82
CA SER A 586 44.55 8.03 77.83
C SER A 586 44.36 6.74 77.04
N ALA A 587 45.09 6.53 75.93
CA ALA A 587 45.03 5.29 75.16
C ALA A 587 45.63 4.08 75.90
N GLU A 588 46.67 4.29 76.70
CA GLU A 588 47.34 3.25 77.51
C GLU A 588 46.48 2.74 78.67
N LEU A 589 45.65 3.60 79.26
CA LEU A 589 44.81 3.28 80.42
C LEU A 589 43.47 2.60 80.04
N LYS A 590 43.17 2.44 78.75
CA LYS A 590 41.88 1.89 78.29
C LYS A 590 41.86 0.36 78.32
N THR A 591 40.84 -0.20 78.94
CA THR A 591 40.49 -1.63 78.80
C THR A 591 39.94 -1.94 77.40
N GLU A 592 40.03 -3.20 76.94
CA GLU A 592 39.55 -3.62 75.61
C GLU A 592 38.08 -3.23 75.34
N ASN A 593 37.21 -3.33 76.36
CA ASN A 593 35.80 -2.89 76.25
C ASN A 593 35.67 -1.36 76.11
N GLN A 594 36.53 -0.58 76.77
CA GLN A 594 36.53 0.89 76.66
C GLN A 594 37.07 1.37 75.31
N LYS A 595 38.01 0.64 74.68
CA LYS A 595 38.47 0.93 73.31
C LYS A 595 37.35 0.76 72.28
N LYS A 596 36.54 -0.29 72.41
CA LYS A 596 35.42 -0.60 71.49
C LYS A 596 34.29 0.44 71.58
N HIS A 597 33.89 0.85 72.78
CA HIS A 597 32.84 1.87 72.97
C HIS A 597 33.27 3.28 72.49
N PHE A 598 34.52 3.69 72.74
CA PHE A 598 35.06 4.98 72.27
C PHE A 598 35.09 5.08 70.74
N SER A 599 35.47 4.00 70.06
CA SER A 599 35.51 3.96 68.59
C SER A 599 34.12 4.10 67.95
N MET A 600 33.04 3.77 68.65
CA MET A 600 31.68 3.85 68.12
C MET A 600 31.13 5.28 68.17
N GLY A 601 31.33 6.01 69.28
CA GLY A 601 30.78 7.37 69.46
C GLY A 601 31.35 8.40 68.47
N LEU A 602 32.68 8.46 68.33
CA LEU A 602 33.31 9.37 67.36
C LEU A 602 33.12 8.92 65.90
N LYS A 603 33.02 7.62 65.64
CA LYS A 603 32.67 7.10 64.30
C LYS A 603 31.25 7.50 63.89
N ASN A 604 30.30 7.42 64.81
CA ASN A 604 28.91 7.84 64.56
C ASN A 604 28.82 9.33 64.24
N ILE A 605 29.63 10.17 64.90
CA ILE A 605 29.73 11.60 64.59
C ILE A 605 30.36 11.82 63.21
N GLY A 606 31.43 11.09 62.89
CA GLY A 606 32.05 11.13 61.56
C GLY A 606 31.08 10.77 60.43
N GLU A 607 30.35 9.67 60.57
CA GLU A 607 29.32 9.24 59.62
C GLU A 607 28.19 10.28 59.51
N ARG A 608 27.77 10.86 60.64
CA ARG A 608 26.78 11.95 60.67
C ARG A 608 27.27 13.19 59.93
N LEU A 609 28.52 13.60 60.11
CA LEU A 609 29.12 14.73 59.39
C LEU A 609 29.15 14.49 57.88
N VAL A 610 29.51 13.29 57.43
CA VAL A 610 29.50 12.91 56.00
C VAL A 610 28.10 13.08 55.41
N ILE A 611 27.06 12.62 56.11
CA ILE A 611 25.69 12.70 55.60
C ILE A 611 25.16 14.13 55.64
N ILE A 612 25.46 14.91 56.69
CA ILE A 612 25.10 16.34 56.77
C ILE A 612 25.77 17.12 55.62
N ASN A 613 27.07 16.95 55.39
CA ASN A 613 27.79 17.59 54.29
C ASN A 613 27.17 17.23 52.93
N LYS A 614 26.82 15.95 52.72
CA LYS A 614 26.21 15.47 51.48
C LYS A 614 24.79 15.99 51.26
N MET A 615 24.00 16.12 52.31
CA MET A 615 22.60 16.54 52.22
C MET A 615 22.45 18.06 52.08
N TYR A 616 23.21 18.83 52.86
CA TYR A 616 23.10 20.30 52.90
C TYR A 616 24.16 21.02 52.06
N LYS A 617 25.04 20.28 51.36
CA LYS A 617 26.18 20.83 50.60
C LYS A 617 27.05 21.77 51.46
N ALA A 618 27.30 21.36 52.71
CA ALA A 618 28.05 22.13 53.70
C ALA A 618 29.44 21.50 53.93
N ASN A 619 30.32 22.22 54.65
CA ASN A 619 31.69 21.77 54.97
C ASN A 619 31.94 21.73 56.48
N TYR A 620 31.15 20.94 57.19
CA TYR A 620 31.40 20.62 58.60
C TYR A 620 32.61 19.69 58.71
N HIS A 621 33.58 20.04 59.56
CA HIS A 621 34.75 19.21 59.82
C HIS A 621 35.29 19.45 61.23
N VAL A 622 36.12 18.52 61.71
CA VAL A 622 36.67 18.54 63.06
C VAL A 622 38.18 18.32 63.00
N SER A 623 38.95 19.17 63.69
CA SER A 623 40.37 18.96 63.97
C SER A 623 40.56 18.53 65.42
N VAL A 624 41.45 17.57 65.67
CA VAL A 624 41.82 17.10 67.01
C VAL A 624 43.34 17.11 67.14
N GLU A 625 43.85 18.02 67.95
CA GLU A 625 45.27 18.31 68.13
C GLU A 625 45.68 18.15 69.61
N ASP A 626 46.98 18.05 69.86
CA ASP A 626 47.51 18.18 71.22
C ASP A 626 47.71 19.67 71.53
N PRO A 627 47.45 20.14 72.76
CA PRO A 627 47.58 21.55 73.10
C PRO A 627 49.03 22.02 72.95
N LYS A 628 49.21 23.29 72.54
CA LYS A 628 50.54 23.89 72.32
C LYS A 628 51.41 23.95 73.57
N VAL A 629 50.81 23.94 74.76
CA VAL A 629 51.49 23.97 76.05
C VAL A 629 50.72 23.07 77.04
N GLY A 630 51.42 22.16 77.70
CA GLY A 630 50.84 21.26 78.72
C GLY A 630 50.40 19.89 78.19
N THR A 631 49.81 19.09 79.07
CA THR A 631 49.18 17.80 78.74
C THR A 631 47.68 18.02 78.55
N GLY A 632 47.04 17.35 77.58
CA GLY A 632 45.62 17.55 77.30
C GLY A 632 45.20 17.22 75.87
N THR A 633 44.02 17.72 75.46
CA THR A 633 43.51 17.62 74.08
C THR A 633 42.85 18.93 73.65
N GLU A 634 43.07 19.35 72.40
CA GLU A 634 42.41 20.49 71.77
C GLU A 634 41.57 20.01 70.59
N VAL A 635 40.26 20.24 70.63
CA VAL A 635 39.32 19.89 69.55
C VAL A 635 38.69 21.15 68.97
N LYS A 636 38.78 21.32 67.66
CA LYS A 636 38.12 22.41 66.92
C LYS A 636 37.08 21.86 65.98
N ILE A 637 35.83 22.25 66.20
CA ILE A 637 34.68 21.87 65.37
C ILE A 637 34.33 23.07 64.50
N TYR A 638 34.53 22.94 63.20
CA TYR A 638 34.24 23.99 62.22
C TYR A 638 32.85 23.76 61.63
N MET A 639 31.97 24.72 61.87
CA MET A 639 30.58 24.70 61.41
C MET A 639 30.34 25.91 60.51
N PRO A 640 29.97 25.74 59.22
CA PRO A 640 29.60 26.87 58.39
C PRO A 640 28.50 27.70 59.04
N LEU A 641 28.68 29.02 59.08
CA LEU A 641 27.68 29.92 59.67
C LEU A 641 26.35 29.77 58.94
N ARG A 642 25.33 29.37 59.70
CA ARG A 642 23.96 29.23 59.25
C ARG A 642 23.10 30.10 60.15
N ASN A 643 22.50 31.14 59.59
CA ASN A 643 21.55 31.96 60.32
C ASN A 643 20.13 31.47 60.03
N HIS A 644 19.28 31.45 61.05
CA HIS A 644 17.85 31.34 60.89
C HIS A 644 17.38 32.51 60.04
N LEU A 645 17.00 32.23 58.80
CA LEU A 645 16.27 33.16 57.97
C LEU A 645 14.84 33.19 58.54
N ASN A 646 14.42 34.31 59.12
CA ASN A 646 13.00 34.57 59.32
C ASN A 646 12.25 34.46 57.99
#